data_AF-A0A7C1LK07-F1
#
_entry.id   AF-A0A7C1LK07-F1
#
_cell.length_a   1.000
_cell.length_b   1.000
_cell.length_c   1.000
_cell.angle_alpha   90.00
_cell.angle_beta   90.00
_cell.angle_gamma   90.00
#
_symmetry.space_group_name_H-M   'P 1'
#
loop_
_entity.id
_entity.type
_entity.pdbx_description
1 polymer ?
#
loop_
_entity_poly.entity_id
_entity_poly.type
_entity_poly.pdbx_seq_one_letter_code
_entity_poly.pdbx_strand_id
1 'polypeptide(L)'
;MSELFDLFERDLNTDILALTNIGKRISGNNEITLQFMGNTEAVFTDCRFIYLPSKYKSDIKSAQGLVAHESGHIGYGSFELEFVNLVSGLSSKYNLPHFFTKNLINVVEDVRINAINDLKFPGFFRNLRLLTIKMLPKLNSRIENARDILLYINLYFEDYKGFQVKPKIKSFELSDDDWAGISKIKNFLFKSLTPSSSIISCDLLCKILKKYFTREDMEQIKQINSLRGRNNSTIDNIEKISNHKKQKDKTKLDKTSQELIDKLRNFDLEPKDLDKLIENETDTRKKIKKKYRNKKNKNKNRKNSIEEHSEQQERGTKSTDVSKTLKSKKINKTEQKVKNSKLEVIARLVKDSENAMKERLILLEKGEYMINPFRDQKLRTIKDTKIERESMVPDGMLYSQIKAKYMNLIKRMRSIFADLKNKAGIDSYQKKGKLNSKFIKAVTSDYKFKQCFTRKLLKKELKLLVLVDVSGSMRGTKIQVAKIALVILCEALQAMAKIRIVLFTGTYNALNILVKDFDETLIPRTIDKFGCHAKESENIDGLSIKHEANKLNDGEFIIVISDGQPAAQGGYNLNDAIPDIHFVRKNFKVFAFSIDSQGDYLNKMYGNDWVLTSSKNQTDLGKKMIKFCQIITREFFG
;
A
#
# COMPACT_ATOMS: atom_id res chain seq x y z
N MET A 1 30.47 -19.02 24.62
CA MET A 1 29.09 -18.56 24.87
C MET A 1 28.33 -18.67 23.55
N SER A 2 27.63 -19.78 23.34
CA SER A 2 26.63 -19.91 22.27
C SER A 2 25.44 -19.03 22.67
N GLU A 3 25.24 -17.92 21.96
CA GLU A 3 24.25 -16.92 22.33
C GLU A 3 22.83 -17.52 22.31
N LEU A 4 22.00 -17.05 23.25
CA LEU A 4 20.59 -17.42 23.47
C LEU A 4 19.70 -17.34 22.19
N PHE A 5 20.22 -16.76 21.10
CA PHE A 5 19.56 -16.60 19.79
C PHE A 5 19.40 -17.92 19.02
N ASP A 6 20.25 -18.92 19.24
CA ASP A 6 20.16 -20.21 18.52
C ASP A 6 18.99 -21.11 19.01
N LEU A 7 18.29 -20.69 20.07
CA LEU A 7 17.14 -21.42 20.66
C LEU A 7 15.78 -20.98 20.11
N PHE A 8 15.72 -19.90 19.32
CA PHE A 8 14.47 -19.41 18.74
C PHE A 8 14.49 -19.59 17.22
N GLU A 9 13.68 -20.54 16.73
CA GLU A 9 13.36 -20.58 15.30
C GLU A 9 12.71 -19.24 14.89
N ARG A 10 13.26 -18.63 13.84
CA ARG A 10 12.79 -17.34 13.34
C ARG A 10 11.35 -17.45 12.85
N ASP A 11 10.43 -16.79 13.53
CA ASP A 11 9.04 -16.68 13.09
C ASP A 11 8.89 -15.58 12.02
N LEU A 12 8.74 -16.02 10.78
CA LEU A 12 8.54 -15.15 9.62
C LEU A 12 7.24 -14.32 9.71
N ASN A 13 6.24 -14.77 10.47
CA ASN A 13 4.99 -14.01 10.63
C ASN A 13 5.20 -12.78 11.53
N THR A 14 5.98 -12.94 12.60
CA THR A 14 6.36 -11.84 13.50
C THR A 14 7.16 -10.77 12.76
N ASP A 15 8.10 -11.17 11.89
CA ASP A 15 8.86 -10.23 11.05
C ASP A 15 7.96 -9.45 10.08
N ILE A 16 7.05 -10.14 9.39
CA ILE A 16 6.09 -9.50 8.48
C ILE A 16 5.20 -8.51 9.23
N LEU A 17 4.74 -8.86 10.44
CA LEU A 17 3.94 -7.98 11.28
C LEU A 17 4.73 -6.74 11.71
N ALA A 18 5.99 -6.91 12.14
CA ALA A 18 6.86 -5.79 12.52
C ALA A 18 7.12 -4.84 11.35
N LEU A 19 7.45 -5.37 10.18
CA LEU A 19 7.63 -4.58 8.95
C LEU A 19 6.32 -3.88 8.54
N THR A 20 5.19 -4.57 8.62
CA THR A 20 3.88 -3.97 8.33
C THR A 20 3.59 -2.80 9.26
N ASN A 21 3.90 -2.93 10.55
CA ASN A 21 3.71 -1.85 11.52
C ASN A 21 4.62 -0.64 11.26
N ILE A 22 5.87 -0.87 10.82
CA ILE A 22 6.75 0.20 10.32
C ILE A 22 6.07 0.92 9.18
N GLY A 23 5.55 0.16 8.20
CA GLY A 23 4.91 0.74 7.04
C GLY A 23 3.68 1.58 7.38
N LYS A 24 2.80 1.07 8.26
CA LYS A 24 1.62 1.79 8.77
C LYS A 24 1.99 3.10 9.48
N ARG A 25 3.03 3.07 10.30
CA ARG A 25 3.47 4.25 11.09
C ARG A 25 4.03 5.34 10.19
N ILE A 26 4.91 5.00 9.25
CA ILE A 26 5.59 5.98 8.39
C ILE A 26 4.62 6.54 7.34
N SER A 27 3.77 5.69 6.77
CA SER A 27 2.78 6.11 5.77
C SER A 27 1.58 6.87 6.36
N GLY A 28 1.30 6.69 7.65
CA GLY A 28 0.05 7.17 8.25
C GLY A 28 -1.18 6.41 7.76
N ASN A 29 -1.04 5.24 7.11
CA ASN A 29 -2.15 4.43 6.62
C ASN A 29 -2.23 3.10 7.40
N ASN A 30 -3.29 2.91 8.19
CA ASN A 30 -3.48 1.72 9.03
C ASN A 30 -3.90 0.46 8.25
N GLU A 31 -4.23 0.58 6.97
CA GLU A 31 -4.66 -0.51 6.09
C GLU A 31 -3.50 -1.09 5.26
N ILE A 32 -2.30 -0.48 5.33
CA ILE A 32 -1.12 -1.00 4.62
C ILE A 32 -0.79 -2.41 5.09
N THR A 33 -0.48 -3.25 4.11
CA THR A 33 0.03 -4.61 4.28
C THR A 33 1.33 -4.79 3.50
N LEU A 34 2.15 -5.77 3.88
CA LEU A 34 3.40 -6.08 3.20
C LEU A 34 3.30 -7.43 2.47
N GLN A 35 3.85 -7.51 1.26
CA GLN A 35 3.94 -8.76 0.51
C GLN A 35 5.35 -9.00 -0.02
N PHE A 36 5.87 -10.22 0.20
CA PHE A 36 7.07 -10.69 -0.49
C PHE A 36 6.69 -11.38 -1.81
N MET A 37 7.37 -11.01 -2.89
CA MET A 37 7.13 -11.50 -4.25
C MET A 37 8.31 -12.32 -4.76
N GLY A 38 8.06 -13.48 -5.39
CA GLY A 38 9.12 -14.39 -5.86
C GLY A 38 9.79 -13.97 -7.18
N ASN A 39 9.02 -13.40 -8.10
CA ASN A 39 9.44 -13.20 -9.50
C ASN A 39 9.78 -11.74 -9.86
N THR A 40 9.99 -10.87 -8.86
CA THR A 40 10.30 -9.45 -9.11
C THR A 40 11.57 -9.04 -8.37
N GLU A 41 12.39 -8.24 -9.05
CA GLU A 41 13.52 -7.56 -8.43
C GLU A 41 13.16 -6.17 -7.90
N ALA A 42 12.01 -5.63 -8.30
CA ALA A 42 11.57 -4.28 -7.94
C ALA A 42 10.91 -4.26 -6.56
N VAL A 43 11.20 -3.21 -5.81
CA VAL A 43 10.51 -2.81 -4.59
C VAL A 43 9.53 -1.71 -5.00
N PHE A 44 8.27 -1.81 -4.59
CA PHE A 44 7.29 -0.78 -4.91
C PHE A 44 6.07 -0.80 -3.97
N THR A 45 5.24 0.24 -4.02
CA THR A 45 3.94 0.31 -3.35
C THR A 45 2.79 0.68 -4.29
N ASP A 46 1.58 0.23 -3.96
CA ASP A 46 0.31 0.64 -4.59
C ASP A 46 -0.61 1.42 -3.63
N CYS A 47 -0.05 1.94 -2.52
CA CYS A 47 -0.72 2.57 -1.37
C CYS A 47 -1.39 1.61 -0.38
N ARG A 48 -1.66 0.37 -0.78
CA ARG A 48 -2.31 -0.64 0.05
C ARG A 48 -1.37 -1.77 0.43
N PHE A 49 -0.47 -2.10 -0.49
CA PHE A 49 0.56 -3.09 -0.34
C PHE A 49 1.93 -2.48 -0.62
N ILE A 50 2.89 -2.82 0.23
CA ILE A 50 4.31 -2.65 -0.05
C ILE A 50 4.86 -4.00 -0.49
N TYR A 51 5.37 -4.04 -1.71
CA TYR A 51 5.90 -5.24 -2.35
C TYR A 51 7.42 -5.26 -2.26
N LEU A 52 7.97 -6.36 -1.70
CA LEU A 52 9.40 -6.59 -1.60
C LEU A 52 9.81 -7.88 -2.33
N PRO A 53 10.98 -7.91 -2.98
CA PRO A 53 11.57 -9.16 -3.48
C PRO A 53 11.79 -10.18 -2.36
N SER A 54 11.49 -11.45 -2.62
CA SER A 54 11.61 -12.54 -1.64
C SER A 54 13.01 -12.73 -1.09
N LYS A 55 14.05 -12.29 -1.82
CA LYS A 55 15.44 -12.29 -1.34
C LYS A 55 15.65 -11.47 -0.06
N TYR A 56 14.80 -10.47 0.20
CA TYR A 56 14.85 -9.67 1.43
C TYR A 56 14.01 -10.25 2.57
N LYS A 57 13.32 -11.37 2.35
CA LYS A 57 12.56 -12.05 3.40
C LYS A 57 13.48 -12.48 4.55
N SER A 58 14.71 -12.89 4.23
CA SER A 58 15.72 -13.26 5.22
C SER A 58 16.59 -12.09 5.70
N ASP A 59 16.67 -10.98 4.96
CA ASP A 59 17.44 -9.78 5.35
C ASP A 59 16.51 -8.70 5.94
N ILE A 60 16.20 -8.85 7.23
CA ILE A 60 15.26 -7.97 7.93
C ILE A 60 15.71 -6.50 7.92
N LYS A 61 17.02 -6.23 8.00
CA LYS A 61 17.54 -4.86 8.02
C LYS A 61 17.30 -4.19 6.68
N SER A 62 17.65 -4.86 5.58
CA SER A 62 17.34 -4.35 4.24
C SER A 62 15.84 -4.19 4.02
N ALA A 63 15.03 -5.14 4.46
CA ALA A 63 13.57 -5.02 4.39
C ALA A 63 13.03 -3.81 5.16
N GLN A 64 13.54 -3.53 6.36
CA GLN A 64 13.16 -2.34 7.15
C GLN A 64 13.47 -1.04 6.39
N GLY A 65 14.66 -0.93 5.79
CA GLY A 65 15.04 0.25 5.01
C GLY A 65 14.16 0.47 3.78
N LEU A 66 13.90 -0.61 3.03
CA LEU A 66 13.04 -0.60 1.86
C LEU A 66 11.58 -0.26 2.19
N VAL A 67 11.03 -0.85 3.27
CA VAL A 67 9.66 -0.54 3.72
C VAL A 67 9.55 0.92 4.15
N ALA A 68 10.53 1.44 4.89
CA ALA A 68 10.52 2.85 5.31
C ALA A 68 10.57 3.81 4.12
N HIS A 69 11.34 3.47 3.08
CA HIS A 69 11.38 4.22 1.83
C HIS A 69 10.01 4.24 1.12
N GLU A 70 9.45 3.08 0.80
CA GLU A 70 8.14 2.99 0.11
C GLU A 70 7.00 3.62 0.92
N SER A 71 7.05 3.50 2.25
CA SER A 71 6.06 4.12 3.13
C SER A 71 6.17 5.63 3.14
N GLY A 72 7.38 6.18 2.97
CA GLY A 72 7.61 7.61 2.86
C GLY A 72 6.95 8.21 1.62
N HIS A 73 6.94 7.49 0.49
CA HIS A 73 6.22 7.92 -0.71
C HIS A 73 4.73 8.16 -0.45
N ILE A 74 4.12 7.39 0.47
CA ILE A 74 2.72 7.54 0.89
C ILE A 74 2.57 8.62 1.96
N GLY A 75 3.43 8.57 2.98
CA GLY A 75 3.31 9.38 4.18
C GLY A 75 3.61 10.86 3.96
N TYR A 76 4.55 11.20 3.09
CA TYR A 76 5.02 12.58 2.90
C TYR A 76 5.60 12.82 1.49
N GLY A 77 5.21 11.96 0.56
CA GLY A 77 5.88 11.76 -0.71
C GLY A 77 5.16 12.26 -1.94
N SER A 78 4.96 11.32 -2.86
CA SER A 78 4.83 11.57 -4.30
C SER A 78 3.40 11.73 -4.78
N PHE A 79 2.42 11.46 -3.90
CA PHE A 79 1.00 11.62 -4.21
C PHE A 79 0.61 13.09 -4.42
N GLU A 80 1.38 14.00 -3.83
CA GLU A 80 1.14 15.44 -3.87
C GLU A 80 2.02 16.16 -4.89
N LEU A 81 2.79 15.44 -5.73
CA LEU A 81 3.61 16.04 -6.80
C LEU A 81 2.83 16.37 -8.07
N GLU A 82 1.57 15.92 -8.19
CA GLU A 82 0.82 15.89 -9.44
C GLU A 82 1.63 15.31 -10.60
N PHE A 83 2.18 14.12 -10.35
CA PHE A 83 3.25 13.51 -11.13
C PHE A 83 3.04 13.58 -12.66
N VAL A 84 1.83 13.24 -13.14
CA VAL A 84 1.48 13.28 -14.58
C VAL A 84 1.55 14.70 -15.15
N ASN A 85 1.00 15.68 -14.43
CA ASN A 85 1.03 17.09 -14.82
C ASN A 85 2.47 17.64 -14.81
N LEU A 86 3.27 17.21 -13.85
CA LEU A 86 4.67 17.60 -13.75
C LEU A 86 5.51 17.01 -14.89
N VAL A 87 5.39 15.71 -15.16
CA VAL A 87 6.11 15.02 -16.25
C VAL A 87 5.77 15.68 -17.59
N SER A 88 4.48 15.83 -17.89
CA SER A 88 4.03 16.46 -19.15
C SER A 88 4.48 17.92 -19.24
N GLY A 89 4.30 18.69 -18.17
CA GLY A 89 4.71 20.10 -18.11
C GLY A 89 6.20 20.30 -18.35
N LEU A 90 7.06 19.53 -17.69
CA LEU A 90 8.52 19.63 -17.83
C LEU A 90 9.00 19.09 -19.19
N SER A 91 8.44 17.96 -19.63
CA SER A 91 8.75 17.36 -20.94
C SER A 91 8.47 18.35 -22.06
N SER A 92 7.30 19.00 -22.06
CA SER A 92 6.95 20.02 -23.05
C SER A 92 7.79 21.29 -22.90
N LYS A 93 7.97 21.81 -21.68
CA LYS A 93 8.72 23.06 -21.43
C LYS A 93 10.17 22.99 -21.91
N TYR A 94 10.82 21.84 -21.72
CA TYR A 94 12.24 21.65 -22.04
C TYR A 94 12.49 20.78 -23.27
N ASN A 95 11.43 20.35 -23.96
CA ASN A 95 11.47 19.43 -25.10
C ASN A 95 12.23 18.12 -24.77
N LEU A 96 12.06 17.57 -23.57
CA LEU A 96 12.72 16.35 -23.09
C LEU A 96 11.83 15.10 -23.24
N PRO A 97 12.38 13.89 -23.43
CA PRO A 97 11.58 12.67 -23.52
C PRO A 97 10.83 12.39 -22.21
N HIS A 98 9.56 11.98 -22.31
CA HIS A 98 8.72 11.68 -21.14
C HIS A 98 9.37 10.71 -20.14
N PHE A 99 9.97 9.63 -20.64
CA PHE A 99 10.63 8.63 -19.79
C PHE A 99 11.86 9.18 -19.05
N PHE A 100 12.65 10.04 -19.70
CA PHE A 100 13.78 10.70 -19.07
C PHE A 100 13.30 11.64 -17.94
N THR A 101 12.31 12.48 -18.24
CA THR A 101 11.70 13.40 -17.27
C THR A 101 11.11 12.64 -16.08
N LYS A 102 10.42 11.52 -16.33
CA LYS A 102 9.90 10.61 -15.30
C LYS A 102 11.02 10.11 -14.37
N ASN A 103 12.10 9.56 -14.93
CA ASN A 103 13.21 9.05 -14.13
C ASN A 103 13.93 10.15 -13.34
N LEU A 104 14.02 11.36 -13.89
CA LEU A 104 14.59 12.50 -13.19
C LEU A 104 13.75 12.88 -11.96
N ILE A 105 12.42 12.93 -12.11
CA ILE A 105 11.53 13.20 -10.98
C ILE A 105 11.65 12.11 -9.92
N ASN A 106 11.71 10.83 -10.33
CA ASN A 106 11.93 9.71 -9.41
C ASN A 106 13.22 9.90 -8.59
N VAL A 107 14.34 10.24 -9.25
CA VAL A 107 15.62 10.48 -8.55
C VAL A 107 15.52 11.58 -7.50
N VAL A 108 14.94 12.73 -7.86
CA VAL A 108 14.80 13.87 -6.93
C VAL A 108 13.91 13.50 -5.76
N GLU A 109 12.83 12.80 -6.03
CA GLU A 109 11.84 12.43 -5.03
C GLU A 109 12.36 11.35 -4.07
N ASP A 110 13.03 10.31 -4.57
CA ASP A 110 13.66 9.27 -3.75
C ASP A 110 14.69 9.89 -2.79
N VAL A 111 15.51 10.83 -3.28
CA VAL A 111 16.46 11.59 -2.45
C VAL A 111 15.72 12.35 -1.35
N ARG A 112 14.63 13.04 -1.68
CA ARG A 112 13.84 13.81 -0.69
C ARG A 112 13.23 12.89 0.36
N ILE A 113 12.64 11.76 -0.05
CA ILE A 113 12.09 10.75 0.85
C ILE A 113 13.17 10.22 1.79
N ASN A 114 14.34 9.90 1.25
CA ASN A 114 15.48 9.40 2.00
C ASN A 114 16.02 10.44 3.00
N ALA A 115 16.07 11.72 2.62
CA ALA A 115 16.47 12.80 3.53
C ALA A 115 15.45 13.01 4.68
N ILE A 116 14.14 12.89 4.42
CA ILE A 116 13.13 12.93 5.48
C ILE A 116 13.28 11.71 6.40
N ASN A 117 13.53 10.52 5.82
CA ASN A 117 13.80 9.30 6.57
C ASN A 117 15.05 9.42 7.44
N ASP A 118 16.11 10.08 6.98
CA ASP A 118 17.30 10.33 7.79
C ASP A 118 16.97 11.20 9.03
N LEU A 119 16.16 12.25 8.85
CA LEU A 119 15.77 13.13 9.94
C LEU A 119 14.79 12.49 10.93
N LYS A 120 13.82 11.70 10.44
CA LYS A 120 12.71 11.18 11.26
C LYS A 120 12.89 9.73 11.70
N PHE A 121 13.56 8.92 10.89
CA PHE A 121 13.73 7.48 11.08
C PHE A 121 15.17 7.04 10.76
N PRO A 122 16.20 7.64 11.39
CA PRO A 122 17.61 7.47 11.02
C PRO A 122 18.08 6.01 11.01
N GLY A 123 17.51 5.17 11.88
CA GLY A 123 17.82 3.74 11.91
C GLY A 123 17.42 3.01 10.62
N PHE A 124 16.23 3.29 10.07
CA PHE A 124 15.78 2.67 8.82
C PHE A 124 16.51 3.26 7.62
N PHE A 125 16.78 4.57 7.62
CA PHE A 125 17.62 5.19 6.61
C PHE A 125 19.02 4.57 6.58
N ARG A 126 19.66 4.36 7.75
CA ARG A 126 20.97 3.70 7.84
C ARG A 126 20.94 2.29 7.25
N ASN A 127 19.88 1.53 7.49
CA ASN A 127 19.72 0.19 6.90
C ASN A 127 19.62 0.25 5.37
N LEU A 128 18.86 1.21 4.82
CA LEU A 128 18.76 1.43 3.38
C LEU A 128 20.12 1.83 2.79
N ARG A 129 20.82 2.77 3.43
CA ARG A 129 22.16 3.21 3.02
C ARG A 129 23.17 2.07 2.99
N LEU A 130 23.14 1.17 3.98
CA LEU A 130 23.97 -0.03 4.01
C LEU A 130 23.66 -0.97 2.85
N LEU A 131 22.39 -1.13 2.47
CA LEU A 131 22.00 -1.88 1.28
C LEU A 131 22.56 -1.24 0.01
N THR A 132 22.43 0.09 -0.15
CA THR A 132 22.98 0.80 -1.31
C THR A 132 24.50 0.66 -1.39
N ILE A 133 25.22 0.73 -0.26
CA ILE A 133 26.67 0.50 -0.21
C ILE A 133 27.03 -0.89 -0.74
N LYS A 134 26.29 -1.94 -0.34
CA LYS A 134 26.49 -3.31 -0.88
C LYS A 134 26.25 -3.38 -2.39
N MET A 135 25.40 -2.52 -2.94
CA MET A 135 25.06 -2.47 -4.36
C MET A 135 25.99 -1.55 -5.19
N LEU A 136 26.82 -0.71 -4.56
CA LEU A 136 27.68 0.27 -5.23
C LEU A 136 28.52 -0.30 -6.39
N PRO A 137 29.15 -1.50 -6.29
CA PRO A 137 29.91 -2.05 -7.42
C PRO A 137 29.05 -2.24 -8.68
N LYS A 138 27.82 -2.75 -8.52
CA LYS A 138 26.86 -2.92 -9.62
C LYS A 138 26.38 -1.58 -10.16
N LEU A 139 26.17 -0.59 -9.28
CA LEU A 139 25.76 0.77 -9.66
C LEU A 139 26.86 1.50 -10.44
N ASN A 140 28.12 1.42 -10.00
CA ASN A 140 29.27 2.00 -10.71
C ASN A 140 29.37 1.46 -12.14
N SER A 141 29.32 0.13 -12.29
CA SER A 141 29.36 -0.50 -13.61
C SER A 141 28.21 -0.02 -14.50
N ARG A 142 27.01 0.20 -13.95
CA ARG A 142 25.87 0.74 -14.70
C ARG A 142 26.09 2.20 -15.12
N ILE A 143 26.63 3.05 -14.25
CA ILE A 143 26.94 4.46 -14.57
C ILE A 143 27.94 4.52 -15.72
N GLU A 144 29.00 3.71 -15.66
CA GLU A 144 30.05 3.68 -16.69
C GLU A 144 29.53 3.14 -18.03
N ASN A 145 28.79 2.03 -18.02
CA ASN A 145 28.34 1.35 -19.23
C ASN A 145 27.13 2.01 -19.90
N ALA A 146 26.18 2.53 -19.10
CA ALA A 146 24.93 3.11 -19.60
C ALA A 146 24.95 4.64 -19.64
N ARG A 147 26.06 5.28 -19.23
CA ARG A 147 26.20 6.75 -19.14
C ARG A 147 25.06 7.39 -18.33
N ASP A 148 24.67 6.73 -17.23
CA ASP A 148 23.48 7.04 -16.44
C ASP A 148 23.73 8.23 -15.50
N ILE A 149 23.66 9.45 -16.05
CA ILE A 149 23.86 10.70 -15.29
C ILE A 149 22.85 10.86 -14.13
N LEU A 150 21.62 10.37 -14.29
CA LEU A 150 20.59 10.48 -13.25
C LEU A 150 20.98 9.64 -12.03
N LEU A 151 21.51 8.43 -12.24
CA LEU A 151 22.04 7.61 -11.15
C LEU A 151 23.25 8.27 -10.46
N TYR A 152 24.12 8.96 -11.19
CA TYR A 152 25.21 9.73 -10.59
C TYR A 152 24.67 10.88 -9.72
N ILE A 153 23.69 11.64 -10.23
CA ILE A 153 23.05 12.73 -9.48
C ILE A 153 22.37 12.23 -8.21
N ASN A 154 21.69 11.07 -8.26
CA ASN A 154 21.10 10.43 -7.09
C ASN A 154 22.17 10.20 -6.00
N LEU A 155 23.28 9.55 -6.36
CA LEU A 155 24.37 9.25 -5.42
C LEU A 155 25.11 10.51 -4.94
N TYR A 156 25.21 11.53 -5.80
CA TYR A 156 25.74 12.84 -5.41
C TYR A 156 24.84 13.50 -4.37
N PHE A 157 23.52 13.52 -4.60
CA PHE A 157 22.54 14.13 -3.70
C PHE A 157 22.49 13.41 -2.36
N GLU A 158 22.67 12.09 -2.32
CA GLU A 158 22.72 11.29 -1.08
C GLU A 158 24.10 11.28 -0.36
N ASP A 159 25.03 12.16 -0.73
CA ASP A 159 26.33 12.30 -0.05
C ASP A 159 27.19 11.02 -0.04
N TYR A 160 27.14 10.18 -1.08
CA TYR A 160 28.09 9.07 -1.18
C TYR A 160 29.49 9.60 -1.52
N LYS A 161 30.50 9.23 -0.70
CA LYS A 161 31.86 9.82 -0.73
C LYS A 161 32.52 9.83 -2.12
N GLY A 162 32.28 8.81 -2.96
CA GLY A 162 32.85 8.71 -4.31
C GLY A 162 32.17 9.57 -5.38
N PHE A 163 31.08 10.26 -5.05
CA PHE A 163 30.22 10.97 -6.00
C PHE A 163 30.13 12.47 -5.72
N GLN A 164 30.93 12.99 -4.79
CA GLN A 164 30.94 14.42 -4.41
C GLN A 164 31.82 15.29 -5.32
N VAL A 165 32.14 14.81 -6.52
CA VAL A 165 32.94 15.50 -7.51
C VAL A 165 32.18 15.58 -8.83
N LYS A 166 32.57 16.50 -9.71
CA LYS A 166 31.97 16.61 -11.04
C LYS A 166 32.17 15.28 -11.80
N PRO A 167 31.11 14.70 -12.38
CA PRO A 167 31.21 13.41 -13.07
C PRO A 167 32.09 13.53 -14.33
N LYS A 168 32.90 12.49 -14.58
CA LYS A 168 33.69 12.33 -15.82
C LYS A 168 33.07 11.26 -16.70
N ILE A 169 31.88 11.52 -17.24
CA ILE A 169 31.16 10.59 -18.11
C ILE A 169 31.55 10.87 -19.56
N LYS A 170 32.05 9.85 -20.28
CA LYS A 170 32.36 9.96 -21.72
C LYS A 170 31.09 10.39 -22.46
N SER A 171 31.17 11.45 -23.28
CA SER A 171 30.08 12.14 -24.01
C SER A 171 29.15 13.06 -23.21
N PHE A 172 29.42 13.32 -21.93
CA PHE A 172 28.61 14.22 -21.09
C PHE A 172 29.53 15.08 -20.21
N GLU A 173 30.01 16.20 -20.75
CA GLU A 173 30.94 17.08 -20.05
C GLU A 173 30.21 18.30 -19.47
N LEU A 174 29.85 18.21 -18.19
CA LEU A 174 29.22 19.31 -17.47
C LEU A 174 30.17 20.51 -17.31
N SER A 175 29.67 21.70 -17.64
CA SER A 175 30.34 22.96 -17.30
C SER A 175 30.42 23.14 -15.78
N ASP A 176 31.43 23.88 -15.31
CA ASP A 176 31.57 24.18 -13.88
C ASP A 176 30.39 24.99 -13.34
N ASP A 177 29.83 25.89 -14.16
CA ASP A 177 28.65 26.67 -13.83
C ASP A 177 27.40 25.79 -13.64
N ASP A 178 27.19 24.81 -14.53
CA ASP A 178 26.06 23.89 -14.42
C ASP A 178 26.23 22.92 -13.24
N TRP A 179 27.45 22.47 -12.96
CA TRP A 179 27.74 21.66 -11.76
C TRP A 179 27.52 22.45 -10.45
N ALA A 180 27.93 23.72 -10.42
CA ALA A 180 27.61 24.64 -9.33
C ALA A 180 26.08 24.85 -9.21
N GLY A 181 25.38 24.93 -10.34
CA GLY A 181 23.92 24.96 -10.41
C GLY A 181 23.26 23.73 -9.77
N ILE A 182 23.70 22.52 -10.15
CA ILE A 182 23.25 21.25 -9.56
C ILE A 182 23.51 21.22 -8.04
N SER A 183 24.66 21.74 -7.60
CA SER A 183 25.00 21.84 -6.19
C SER A 183 24.07 22.80 -5.42
N LYS A 184 23.67 23.92 -6.03
CA LYS A 184 22.65 24.82 -5.45
C LYS A 184 21.29 24.15 -5.35
N ILE A 185 20.90 23.36 -6.36
CA ILE A 185 19.64 22.60 -6.36
C ILE A 185 19.63 21.59 -5.20
N LYS A 186 20.72 20.83 -5.02
CA LYS A 186 20.89 19.93 -3.87
C LYS A 186 20.66 20.69 -2.56
N ASN A 187 21.39 21.78 -2.33
CA ASN A 187 21.25 22.57 -1.11
C ASN A 187 19.84 23.12 -0.87
N PHE A 188 19.14 23.50 -1.94
CA PHE A 188 17.76 23.96 -1.86
C PHE A 188 16.79 22.83 -1.49
N LEU A 189 16.90 21.66 -2.13
CA LEU A 189 16.09 20.48 -1.84
C LEU A 189 16.19 20.09 -0.37
N PHE A 190 17.42 20.01 0.16
CA PHE A 190 17.68 19.60 1.55
C PHE A 190 17.26 20.64 2.61
N LYS A 191 17.09 21.92 2.24
CA LYS A 191 16.62 22.95 3.17
C LYS A 191 15.11 22.92 3.42
N SER A 192 14.32 22.56 2.41
CA SER A 192 12.85 22.62 2.48
C SER A 192 12.21 21.23 2.63
N LEU A 193 12.74 20.21 1.94
CA LEU A 193 12.23 18.82 1.94
C LEU A 193 10.72 18.71 1.66
N THR A 194 10.18 19.60 0.84
CA THR A 194 8.77 19.65 0.45
C THR A 194 8.53 19.17 -0.99
N PRO A 195 7.30 18.76 -1.36
CA PRO A 195 6.93 18.54 -2.76
C PRO A 195 7.25 19.73 -3.67
N SER A 196 7.04 20.97 -3.17
CA SER A 196 7.40 22.19 -3.90
C SER A 196 8.90 22.27 -4.20
N SER A 197 9.74 21.87 -3.24
CA SER A 197 11.18 21.83 -3.44
C SER A 197 11.60 20.75 -4.44
N SER A 198 10.94 19.60 -4.48
CA SER A 198 11.11 18.59 -5.55
C SER A 198 10.75 19.15 -6.92
N ILE A 199 9.57 19.78 -7.05
CA ILE A 199 9.08 20.34 -8.32
C ILE A 199 10.07 21.37 -8.90
N ILE A 200 10.52 22.32 -8.06
CA ILE A 200 11.50 23.34 -8.46
C ILE A 200 12.85 22.72 -8.82
N SER A 201 13.29 21.72 -8.05
CA SER A 201 14.54 21.01 -8.32
C SER A 201 14.48 20.27 -9.66
N CYS A 202 13.35 19.62 -9.97
CA CYS A 202 13.11 18.97 -11.25
C CYS A 202 13.12 19.97 -12.41
N ASP A 203 12.44 21.11 -12.29
CA ASP A 203 12.43 22.18 -13.30
C ASP A 203 13.85 22.65 -13.65
N LEU A 204 14.65 22.95 -12.63
CA LEU A 204 16.02 23.42 -12.82
C LEU A 204 16.97 22.32 -13.33
N LEU A 205 16.82 21.08 -12.88
CA LEU A 205 17.61 19.96 -13.39
C LEU A 205 17.28 19.68 -14.86
N CYS A 206 16.01 19.67 -15.26
CA CYS A 206 15.61 19.57 -16.67
C CYS A 206 16.23 20.69 -17.50
N LYS A 207 16.22 21.94 -17.00
CA LYS A 207 16.84 23.09 -17.67
C LYS A 207 18.35 22.95 -17.87
N ILE A 208 19.06 22.41 -16.87
CA ILE A 208 20.50 22.19 -16.97
C ILE A 208 20.79 21.02 -17.91
N LEU A 209 20.16 19.87 -17.67
CA LEU A 209 20.50 18.62 -18.36
C LEU A 209 20.10 18.64 -19.83
N LYS A 210 19.04 19.37 -20.24
CA LYS A 210 18.66 19.49 -21.66
C LYS A 210 19.79 19.98 -22.57
N LYS A 211 20.74 20.76 -22.03
CA LYS A 211 21.87 21.33 -22.80
C LYS A 211 22.81 20.25 -23.32
N TYR A 212 22.78 19.07 -22.71
CA TYR A 212 23.73 17.99 -22.92
C TYR A 212 23.12 16.79 -23.64
N PHE A 213 21.88 16.90 -24.13
CA PHE A 213 21.24 15.90 -24.98
C PHE A 213 21.28 16.36 -26.44
N THR A 214 21.87 15.56 -27.32
CA THR A 214 21.86 15.81 -28.77
C THR A 214 20.52 15.43 -29.38
N ARG A 215 20.24 15.90 -30.61
CA ARG A 215 19.01 15.52 -31.34
C ARG A 215 18.92 14.01 -31.56
N GLU A 216 20.05 13.34 -31.76
CA GLU A 216 20.17 11.89 -31.92
C GLU A 216 19.93 11.13 -30.60
N ASP A 217 20.47 11.60 -29.47
CA ASP A 217 20.16 11.03 -28.15
C ASP A 217 18.66 11.06 -27.88
N MET A 218 18.00 12.13 -28.30
CA MET A 218 16.57 12.35 -28.11
C MET A 218 15.72 11.43 -29.00
N GLU A 219 16.23 10.99 -30.15
CA GLU A 219 15.57 10.01 -31.02
C GLU A 219 15.86 8.56 -30.60
N GLN A 220 17.09 8.23 -30.18
CA GLN A 220 17.42 6.92 -29.63
C GLN A 220 16.64 6.64 -28.33
N ILE A 221 16.51 7.63 -27.45
CA ILE A 221 15.68 7.49 -26.24
C ILE A 221 14.22 7.24 -26.64
N LYS A 222 13.67 7.92 -27.68
CA LYS A 222 12.31 7.66 -28.18
C LYS A 222 12.14 6.23 -28.73
N GLN A 223 13.12 5.68 -29.45
CA GLN A 223 13.07 4.30 -29.95
C GLN A 223 13.21 3.25 -28.85
N ILE A 224 14.11 3.44 -27.87
CA ILE A 224 14.24 2.52 -26.73
C ILE A 224 12.94 2.50 -25.90
N ASN A 225 12.23 3.64 -25.84
CA ASN A 225 10.95 3.78 -25.13
C ASN A 225 9.79 3.01 -25.78
N SER A 226 9.78 2.77 -27.10
CA SER A 226 8.75 1.92 -27.74
C SER A 226 8.97 0.43 -27.44
N LEU A 227 10.21 0.03 -27.14
CA LEU A 227 10.61 -1.36 -26.86
C LEU A 227 10.57 -1.73 -25.37
N ARG A 228 10.77 -0.77 -24.45
CA ARG A 228 10.81 -0.98 -22.98
C ARG A 228 9.50 -0.69 -22.26
N GLY A 229 8.36 -0.78 -22.94
CA GLY A 229 7.03 -0.73 -22.33
C GLY A 229 6.76 -1.94 -21.44
N ARG A 230 7.42 -2.02 -20.27
CA ARG A 230 7.17 -2.88 -19.10
C ARG A 230 8.45 -2.92 -18.27
N ASN A 231 8.63 -2.01 -17.32
CA ASN A 231 9.32 -2.31 -16.07
C ASN A 231 8.92 -1.28 -15.01
N ASN A 232 8.24 -1.80 -14.00
CA ASN A 232 7.39 -1.13 -13.04
C ASN A 232 8.19 -0.31 -12.02
N SER A 233 7.83 0.95 -11.86
CA SER A 233 8.12 1.78 -10.68
C SER A 233 6.87 1.89 -9.80
N THR A 234 7.04 2.11 -8.49
CA THR A 234 5.98 2.58 -7.57
C THR A 234 5.11 3.66 -8.20
N ILE A 235 5.77 4.52 -8.96
CA ILE A 235 5.20 5.70 -9.58
C ILE A 235 4.30 5.38 -10.77
N ASP A 236 4.45 4.24 -11.46
CA ASP A 236 3.49 3.75 -12.48
C ASP A 236 2.12 3.38 -11.87
N ASN A 237 2.11 2.88 -10.63
CA ASN A 237 0.87 2.62 -9.91
C ASN A 237 0.30 3.92 -9.32
N ILE A 238 1.16 4.84 -8.87
CA ILE A 238 0.77 6.21 -8.50
C ILE A 238 0.13 6.94 -9.70
N GLU A 239 0.61 6.71 -10.92
CA GLU A 239 0.08 7.27 -12.18
C GLU A 239 -1.39 6.87 -12.42
N LYS A 240 -1.77 5.63 -12.10
CA LYS A 240 -3.17 5.17 -12.14
C LYS A 240 -4.02 5.79 -11.04
N ILE A 241 -3.43 6.09 -9.89
CA ILE A 241 -4.10 6.56 -8.68
C ILE A 241 -4.33 8.07 -8.69
N SER A 242 -3.33 8.86 -9.09
CA SER A 242 -3.42 10.33 -9.14
C SER A 242 -4.52 10.82 -10.07
N ASN A 243 -4.81 10.07 -11.13
CA ASN A 243 -5.83 10.40 -12.13
C ASN A 243 -7.28 10.27 -11.62
N HIS A 244 -7.50 9.69 -10.43
CA HIS A 244 -8.85 9.47 -9.88
C HIS A 244 -9.21 10.36 -8.67
N LYS A 245 -8.32 11.26 -8.23
CA LYS A 245 -8.57 12.12 -7.06
C LYS A 245 -9.53 13.25 -7.41
N LYS A 246 -10.74 13.28 -6.81
CA LYS A 246 -11.71 14.35 -7.08
C LYS A 246 -11.22 15.68 -6.48
N GLN A 247 -11.69 16.80 -7.02
CA GLN A 247 -11.29 18.15 -6.58
C GLN A 247 -11.47 18.39 -5.07
N LYS A 248 -12.47 17.74 -4.45
CA LYS A 248 -12.78 17.84 -3.02
C LYS A 248 -11.73 17.13 -2.13
N ASP A 249 -10.96 16.20 -2.70
CA ASP A 249 -10.04 15.32 -1.97
C ASP A 249 -8.58 15.85 -2.01
N LYS A 250 -8.33 16.96 -2.73
CA LYS A 250 -7.01 17.58 -2.83
C LYS A 250 -6.61 18.24 -1.50
N THR A 251 -5.50 17.78 -0.93
CA THR A 251 -4.85 18.34 0.26
C THR A 251 -4.31 19.75 0.01
N LYS A 252 -3.87 20.45 1.07
CA LYS A 252 -3.15 21.73 0.92
C LYS A 252 -1.93 21.56 0.00
N LEU A 253 -1.17 20.49 0.18
CA LEU A 253 0.02 20.19 -0.63
C LEU A 253 -0.33 19.97 -2.11
N ASP A 254 -1.39 19.21 -2.40
CA ASP A 254 -1.87 19.00 -3.79
C ASP A 254 -2.17 20.34 -4.47
N LYS A 255 -2.89 21.24 -3.78
CA LYS A 255 -3.26 22.56 -4.32
C LYS A 255 -2.03 23.43 -4.57
N THR A 256 -1.10 23.45 -3.61
CA THR A 256 0.15 24.21 -3.73
C THR A 256 1.02 23.68 -4.87
N SER A 257 1.13 22.36 -5.05
CA SER A 257 1.87 21.74 -6.15
C SER A 257 1.27 22.05 -7.52
N GLN A 258 -0.07 21.93 -7.67
CA GLN A 258 -0.77 22.32 -8.90
C GLN A 258 -0.47 23.76 -9.29
N GLU A 259 -0.66 24.69 -8.35
CA GLU A 259 -0.45 26.11 -8.60
C GLU A 259 1.02 26.38 -8.95
N LEU A 260 1.96 25.74 -8.26
CA LEU A 260 3.39 25.88 -8.54
C LEU A 260 3.76 25.40 -9.94
N ILE A 261 3.27 24.22 -10.35
CA ILE A 261 3.48 23.67 -11.69
C ILE A 261 2.98 24.65 -12.75
N ASP A 262 1.76 25.17 -12.57
CA ASP A 262 1.16 26.12 -13.50
C ASP A 262 1.95 27.44 -13.60
N LYS A 263 2.45 27.96 -12.48
CA LYS A 263 3.31 29.15 -12.47
C LYS A 263 4.64 28.91 -13.16
N LEU A 264 5.23 27.72 -12.99
CA LEU A 264 6.53 27.37 -13.57
C LEU A 264 6.47 27.13 -15.09
N ARG A 265 5.33 26.73 -15.66
CA ARG A 265 5.19 26.51 -17.13
C ARG A 265 5.71 27.68 -17.96
N ASN A 266 5.39 28.90 -17.56
CA ASN A 266 5.72 30.13 -18.28
C ASN A 266 6.70 31.03 -17.51
N PHE A 267 7.45 30.46 -16.57
CA PHE A 267 8.43 31.20 -15.79
C PHE A 267 9.82 30.58 -15.91
N ASP A 268 10.79 31.41 -16.27
CA ASP A 268 12.16 31.00 -16.43
C ASP A 268 12.96 31.23 -15.13
N LEU A 269 13.02 30.18 -14.32
CA LEU A 269 13.75 30.14 -13.07
C LEU A 269 15.23 29.80 -13.32
N GLU A 270 16.12 30.39 -12.52
CA GLU A 270 17.55 30.10 -12.56
C GLU A 270 18.06 29.56 -11.21
N PRO A 271 19.14 28.76 -11.18
CA PRO A 271 19.72 28.30 -9.91
C PRO A 271 20.11 29.42 -8.95
N LYS A 272 20.47 30.61 -9.46
CA LYS A 272 20.77 31.81 -8.64
C LYS A 272 19.54 32.43 -7.97
N ASP A 273 18.34 32.12 -8.44
CA ASP A 273 17.10 32.65 -7.86
C ASP A 273 16.64 31.82 -6.64
N LEU A 274 17.18 30.61 -6.44
CA LEU A 274 16.85 29.72 -5.30
C LEU A 274 17.11 30.37 -3.94
N ASP A 275 18.14 31.20 -3.83
CA ASP A 275 18.50 31.91 -2.59
C ASP A 275 17.40 32.89 -2.13
N LYS A 276 16.51 33.31 -3.04
CA LYS A 276 15.36 34.19 -2.74
C LYS A 276 14.10 33.43 -2.35
N LEU A 277 14.06 32.12 -2.59
CA LEU A 277 12.88 31.28 -2.34
C LEU A 277 12.82 30.75 -0.91
N ILE A 278 13.94 30.81 -0.17
CA ILE A 278 14.06 30.36 1.21
C ILE A 278 14.37 31.57 2.10
N GLU A 279 13.56 31.82 3.14
CA GLU A 279 13.89 32.84 4.14
C GLU A 279 15.11 32.37 4.96
N ASN A 280 16.20 33.14 4.97
CA ASN A 280 17.34 32.87 5.86
C ASN A 280 16.90 32.99 7.34
N GLU A 281 17.24 32.02 8.18
CA GLU A 281 16.98 32.05 9.65
C GLU A 281 17.55 33.31 10.34
N THR A 282 18.54 33.97 9.72
CA THR A 282 19.12 35.23 10.18
C THR A 282 18.14 36.41 10.10
N ASP A 283 17.17 36.37 9.20
CA ASP A 283 16.14 37.42 9.06
C ASP A 283 15.03 37.31 10.10
N THR A 284 14.78 36.13 10.65
CA THR A 284 13.85 35.92 11.78
C THR A 284 14.38 36.62 13.03
N ARG A 285 15.69 36.51 13.33
CA ARG A 285 16.33 37.22 14.46
C ARG A 285 16.36 38.73 14.25
N LYS A 286 16.56 39.22 13.01
CA LYS A 286 16.50 40.66 12.68
C LYS A 286 15.08 41.22 12.74
N LYS A 287 14.07 40.51 12.24
CA LYS A 287 12.64 40.88 12.34
C LYS A 287 12.16 40.87 13.79
N ILE A 288 12.59 39.90 14.61
CA ILE A 288 12.30 39.87 16.07
C ILE A 288 12.96 41.06 16.78
N LYS A 289 14.24 41.37 16.52
CA LYS A 289 14.90 42.56 17.08
C LYS A 289 14.23 43.88 16.64
N LYS A 290 13.76 43.98 15.39
CA LYS A 290 12.99 45.14 14.89
C LYS A 290 11.61 45.24 15.56
N LYS A 291 10.93 44.12 15.82
CA LYS A 291 9.64 44.07 16.53
C LYS A 291 9.78 44.48 18.00
N TYR A 292 10.88 44.12 18.66
CA TYR A 292 11.20 44.56 20.03
C TYR A 292 11.60 46.04 20.11
N ARG A 293 12.33 46.57 19.12
CA ARG A 293 12.64 48.03 19.03
C ARG A 293 11.38 48.88 18.77
N ASN A 294 10.47 48.42 17.91
CA ASN A 294 9.22 49.13 17.62
C ASN A 294 8.18 49.06 18.75
N LYS A 295 8.23 48.02 19.62
CA LYS A 295 7.40 47.95 20.83
C LYS A 295 7.85 48.94 21.92
N LYS A 296 9.16 49.22 22.04
CA LYS A 296 9.68 50.25 22.97
C LYS A 296 9.32 51.67 22.55
N ASN A 297 9.29 51.97 21.24
CA ASN A 297 8.90 53.30 20.75
C ASN A 297 7.37 53.53 20.73
N LYS A 298 6.55 52.49 20.65
CA LYS A 298 5.08 52.61 20.75
C LYS A 298 4.55 52.80 22.18
N ASN A 299 5.35 52.50 23.21
CA ASN A 299 4.96 52.69 24.62
C ASN A 299 5.33 54.06 25.20
N LYS A 300 5.97 54.96 24.44
CA LYS A 300 6.28 56.34 24.88
C LYS A 300 5.33 57.41 24.32
N ASN A 301 4.57 57.12 23.26
CA ASN A 301 3.70 58.10 22.58
C ASN A 301 2.19 57.78 22.74
N ARG A 302 1.80 57.16 23.85
CA ARG A 302 0.38 56.86 24.15
C ARG A 302 -0.06 57.42 25.51
N LYS A 303 0.42 58.64 25.82
CA LYS A 303 -0.23 59.60 26.71
C LYS A 303 -0.22 60.94 25.99
N ASN A 304 -1.37 61.59 25.97
CA ASN A 304 -1.73 62.85 25.30
C ASN A 304 -2.41 62.64 23.94
N SER A 305 -3.69 62.33 24.03
CA SER A 305 -4.72 62.69 23.06
C SER A 305 -5.14 64.15 23.26
N ILE A 306 -5.67 64.74 22.18
CA ILE A 306 -6.73 65.80 22.09
C ILE A 306 -6.29 67.04 21.28
N GLU A 307 -7.24 67.52 20.46
CA GLU A 307 -7.31 68.76 19.65
C GLU A 307 -6.45 68.82 18.37
N GLU A 308 -6.87 69.35 17.22
CA GLU A 308 -8.13 69.91 16.68
C GLU A 308 -7.92 70.08 15.14
N HIS A 309 -8.94 70.54 14.43
CA HIS A 309 -9.04 71.01 13.02
C HIS A 309 -7.81 71.81 12.48
N SER A 310 -7.53 72.07 11.19
CA SER A 310 -8.29 72.37 9.95
C SER A 310 -7.30 72.54 8.75
N GLU A 311 -7.86 72.66 7.53
CA GLU A 311 -7.36 73.41 6.33
C GLU A 311 -6.19 72.84 5.48
N GLN A 312 -6.41 72.50 4.20
CA GLN A 312 -6.36 73.37 2.98
C GLN A 312 -4.94 73.92 2.71
N GLN A 313 -4.38 74.06 1.51
CA GLN A 313 -4.62 73.73 0.10
C GLN A 313 -3.41 74.39 -0.66
N GLU A 314 -3.21 74.10 -1.95
CA GLU A 314 -2.36 74.86 -2.91
C GLU A 314 -0.82 74.71 -2.79
N ARG A 315 0.00 74.72 -3.86
CA ARG A 315 -0.15 75.01 -5.30
C ARG A 315 1.10 74.56 -6.07
N GLY A 316 0.91 74.18 -7.35
CA GLY A 316 1.79 74.42 -8.53
C GLY A 316 3.23 73.87 -8.53
N THR A 317 3.90 73.59 -9.64
CA THR A 317 3.61 73.89 -11.06
C THR A 317 4.52 72.99 -11.91
N LYS A 318 4.08 72.60 -13.11
CA LYS A 318 4.89 71.92 -14.13
C LYS A 318 5.81 72.91 -14.87
N SER A 319 7.00 72.46 -15.26
CA SER A 319 7.63 72.87 -16.51
C SER A 319 8.46 71.74 -17.13
N THR A 320 8.28 71.61 -18.44
CA THR A 320 8.97 70.82 -19.47
C THR A 320 10.40 71.39 -19.67
N ASP A 321 11.44 70.75 -20.23
CA ASP A 321 11.51 69.80 -21.36
C ASP A 321 12.96 69.26 -21.57
N VAL A 322 13.12 68.28 -22.48
CA VAL A 322 14.35 67.80 -23.18
C VAL A 322 15.32 66.85 -22.39
N SER A 323 15.21 65.51 -22.48
CA SER A 323 15.70 64.58 -23.54
C SER A 323 17.24 64.61 -23.74
N LYS A 324 18.05 63.54 -23.65
CA LYS A 324 18.05 62.22 -24.30
C LYS A 324 19.10 61.30 -23.64
N THR A 325 18.73 60.39 -22.72
CA THR A 325 19.57 59.20 -22.37
C THR A 325 18.83 58.12 -21.53
N LEU A 326 17.53 57.88 -21.78
CA LEU A 326 16.71 57.07 -20.86
C LEU A 326 15.94 55.88 -21.46
N LYS A 327 16.11 55.56 -22.75
CA LYS A 327 15.34 54.47 -23.39
C LYS A 327 15.89 53.05 -23.16
N SER A 328 17.16 52.86 -22.81
CA SER A 328 17.72 51.52 -22.53
C SER A 328 17.62 51.08 -21.06
N LYS A 329 17.48 52.00 -20.10
CA LYS A 329 17.40 51.68 -18.65
C LYS A 329 15.99 51.45 -18.10
N LYS A 330 14.93 51.92 -18.79
CA LYS A 330 13.53 51.75 -18.33
C LYS A 330 12.93 50.37 -18.64
N ILE A 331 13.39 49.71 -19.71
CA ILE A 331 12.90 48.38 -20.12
C ILE A 331 13.38 47.32 -19.11
N ASN A 332 14.66 47.33 -18.74
CA ASN A 332 15.22 46.41 -17.73
C ASN A 332 14.59 46.53 -16.33
N LYS A 333 14.18 47.73 -15.88
CA LYS A 333 13.56 47.89 -14.55
C LYS A 333 12.17 47.26 -14.45
N THR A 334 11.40 47.29 -15.55
CA THR A 334 10.02 46.78 -15.57
C THR A 334 10.02 45.25 -15.62
N GLU A 335 10.86 44.64 -16.46
CA GLU A 335 11.02 43.19 -16.52
C GLU A 335 11.59 42.60 -15.23
N GLN A 336 12.58 43.26 -14.61
CA GLN A 336 13.11 42.83 -13.31
C GLN A 336 12.04 42.90 -12.20
N LYS A 337 11.18 43.91 -12.24
CA LYS A 337 10.07 44.06 -11.26
C LYS A 337 9.02 42.97 -11.45
N VAL A 338 8.67 42.61 -12.68
CA VAL A 338 7.75 41.51 -13.00
C VAL A 338 8.36 40.16 -12.63
N LYS A 339 9.67 39.96 -12.87
CA LYS A 339 10.37 38.74 -12.43
C LYS A 339 10.36 38.61 -10.91
N ASN A 340 10.64 39.70 -10.19
CA ASN A 340 10.62 39.71 -8.73
C ASN A 340 9.23 39.42 -8.15
N SER A 341 8.15 39.99 -8.72
CA SER A 341 6.80 39.70 -8.25
C SER A 341 6.39 38.24 -8.47
N LYS A 342 6.78 37.62 -9.60
CA LYS A 342 6.59 36.18 -9.83
C LYS A 342 7.40 35.33 -8.84
N LEU A 343 8.64 35.71 -8.53
CA LEU A 343 9.46 35.03 -7.53
C LEU A 343 8.85 35.11 -6.12
N GLU A 344 8.24 36.23 -5.74
CA GLU A 344 7.53 36.38 -4.46
C GLU A 344 6.36 35.40 -4.34
N VAL A 345 5.62 35.18 -5.43
CA VAL A 345 4.53 34.18 -5.47
C VAL A 345 5.09 32.76 -5.29
N ILE A 346 6.17 32.41 -5.99
CA ILE A 346 6.81 31.09 -5.85
C ILE A 346 7.35 30.89 -4.43
N ALA A 347 8.01 31.90 -3.86
CA ALA A 347 8.51 31.85 -2.48
C ALA A 347 7.38 31.64 -1.46
N ARG A 348 6.21 32.27 -1.68
CA ARG A 348 5.01 32.04 -0.87
C ARG A 348 4.53 30.59 -0.98
N LEU A 349 4.46 30.02 -2.18
CA LEU A 349 4.04 28.62 -2.38
C LEU A 349 5.03 27.63 -1.73
N VAL A 350 6.33 27.91 -1.77
CA VAL A 350 7.34 27.12 -1.04
C VAL A 350 7.05 27.15 0.46
N LYS A 351 6.83 28.34 1.03
CA LYS A 351 6.52 28.51 2.45
C LYS A 351 5.21 27.85 2.88
N ASP A 352 4.17 27.94 2.04
CA ASP A 352 2.88 27.28 2.32
C ASP A 352 3.03 25.75 2.31
N SER A 353 3.85 25.22 1.39
CA SER A 353 4.23 23.81 1.35
C SER A 353 5.00 23.38 2.60
N GLU A 354 5.94 24.19 3.08
CA GLU A 354 6.69 23.91 4.31
C GLU A 354 5.79 23.85 5.54
N ASN A 355 4.84 24.77 5.67
CA ASN A 355 3.88 24.77 6.77
C ASN A 355 3.00 23.52 6.73
N ALA A 356 2.47 23.18 5.55
CA ALA A 356 1.64 21.99 5.38
C ALA A 356 2.42 20.68 5.64
N MET A 357 3.70 20.62 5.24
CA MET A 357 4.56 19.46 5.49
C MET A 357 4.89 19.32 6.99
N LYS A 358 5.15 20.44 7.69
CA LYS A 358 5.34 20.43 9.16
C LYS A 358 4.10 19.94 9.89
N GLU A 359 2.92 20.44 9.55
CA GLU A 359 1.64 19.98 10.09
C GLU A 359 1.49 18.45 9.90
N ARG A 360 1.76 17.96 8.70
CA ARG A 360 1.64 16.53 8.36
C ARG A 360 2.61 15.64 9.13
N LEU A 361 3.87 16.04 9.25
CA LEU A 361 4.86 15.27 10.01
C LEU A 361 4.49 15.18 11.50
N ILE A 362 3.92 16.23 12.08
CA ILE A 362 3.44 16.22 13.47
C ILE A 362 2.29 15.20 13.65
N LEU A 363 1.36 15.11 12.68
CA LEU A 363 0.27 14.13 12.73
C LEU A 363 0.81 12.69 12.69
N LEU A 364 1.76 12.42 11.79
CA LEU A 364 2.41 11.11 11.69
C LEU A 364 3.17 10.74 12.97
N GLU A 365 3.85 11.70 13.60
CA GLU A 365 4.55 11.50 14.88
C GLU A 365 3.60 11.11 16.01
N LYS A 366 2.39 11.68 16.03
CA LYS A 366 1.33 11.32 16.99
C LYS A 366 0.67 9.98 16.71
N GLY A 367 1.00 9.32 15.59
CA GLY A 367 0.34 8.10 15.15
C GLY A 367 -1.10 8.33 14.71
N GLU A 368 -1.47 9.58 14.41
CA GLU A 368 -2.77 9.90 13.84
C GLU A 368 -2.77 9.42 12.38
N TYR A 369 -3.50 8.34 12.13
CA TYR A 369 -3.63 7.79 10.79
C TYR A 369 -4.40 8.76 9.91
N MET A 370 -3.78 9.17 8.81
CA MET A 370 -4.46 9.97 7.79
C MET A 370 -5.53 9.09 7.15
N ILE A 371 -6.75 9.63 7.06
CA ILE A 371 -7.86 8.97 6.37
C ILE A 371 -7.35 8.60 4.98
N ASN A 372 -7.36 7.30 4.69
CA ASN A 372 -6.99 6.74 3.41
C ASN A 372 -7.71 7.56 2.31
N PRO A 373 -7.02 8.25 1.38
CA PRO A 373 -7.66 9.13 0.39
C PRO A 373 -8.66 8.41 -0.53
N PHE A 374 -8.77 7.09 -0.41
CA PHE A 374 -9.71 6.22 -1.11
C PHE A 374 -10.98 5.86 -0.30
N ARG A 375 -11.15 6.40 0.93
CA ARG A 375 -12.30 6.09 1.81
C ARG A 375 -13.64 6.67 1.37
N ASP A 376 -13.68 7.46 0.31
CA ASP A 376 -14.91 8.11 -0.16
C ASP A 376 -15.73 7.26 -1.16
N GLN A 377 -15.42 5.97 -1.30
CA GLN A 377 -16.46 5.03 -1.73
C GLN A 377 -17.39 4.82 -0.53
N LYS A 378 -18.69 5.08 -0.74
CA LYS A 378 -19.75 4.77 0.23
C LYS A 378 -19.45 3.40 0.83
N LEU A 379 -19.25 3.33 2.15
CA LEU A 379 -18.83 2.09 2.79
C LEU A 379 -19.80 0.98 2.37
N ARG A 380 -19.27 -0.09 1.78
CA ARG A 380 -20.10 -1.24 1.39
C ARG A 380 -20.70 -1.81 2.66
N THR A 381 -22.01 -1.95 2.67
CA THR A 381 -22.71 -2.62 3.76
C THR A 381 -22.93 -4.08 3.41
N ILE A 382 -23.29 -4.86 4.42
CA ILE A 382 -23.54 -6.29 4.29
C ILE A 382 -24.96 -6.53 4.76
N LYS A 383 -25.77 -7.13 3.90
CA LYS A 383 -27.12 -7.53 4.22
C LYS A 383 -27.13 -9.02 4.51
N ASP A 384 -27.50 -9.39 5.73
CA ASP A 384 -27.77 -10.78 6.10
C ASP A 384 -29.25 -11.11 5.87
N THR A 385 -29.52 -12.26 5.25
CA THR A 385 -30.87 -12.74 4.96
C THR A 385 -30.92 -14.28 5.08
N LYS A 386 -32.11 -14.86 4.98
CA LYS A 386 -32.26 -16.32 4.89
C LYS A 386 -32.73 -16.71 3.49
N ILE A 387 -32.32 -17.88 3.01
CA ILE A 387 -32.61 -18.34 1.64
C ILE A 387 -34.12 -18.41 1.34
N GLU A 388 -34.98 -18.56 2.34
CA GLU A 388 -36.42 -18.59 2.13
C GLU A 388 -36.99 -17.25 1.67
N ARG A 389 -36.30 -16.14 1.98
CA ARG A 389 -36.71 -14.76 1.70
C ARG A 389 -36.14 -14.20 0.39
N GLU A 390 -35.19 -14.91 -0.22
CA GLU A 390 -34.51 -14.43 -1.43
C GLU A 390 -35.00 -15.15 -2.69
N SER A 391 -34.93 -14.46 -3.82
CA SER A 391 -35.28 -15.00 -5.13
C SER A 391 -34.08 -15.74 -5.72
N MET A 392 -34.01 -17.03 -5.48
CA MET A 392 -32.97 -17.92 -6.02
C MET A 392 -33.41 -18.54 -7.35
N VAL A 393 -32.46 -18.88 -8.21
CA VAL A 393 -32.66 -19.66 -9.45
C VAL A 393 -32.10 -21.07 -9.21
N PRO A 394 -32.93 -22.05 -8.82
CA PRO A 394 -32.45 -23.37 -8.40
C PRO A 394 -31.64 -24.11 -9.47
N ASP A 395 -30.56 -24.74 -9.05
CA ASP A 395 -29.94 -25.82 -9.83
C ASP A 395 -30.89 -27.03 -9.80
N GLY A 396 -31.39 -27.44 -10.97
CA GLY A 396 -32.54 -28.33 -11.14
C GLY A 396 -32.46 -29.73 -10.52
N MET A 397 -31.39 -30.10 -9.81
CA MET A 397 -31.29 -31.35 -9.06
C MET A 397 -31.77 -31.18 -7.62
N LEU A 398 -32.74 -31.99 -7.20
CA LEU A 398 -33.28 -31.98 -5.84
C LEU A 398 -32.35 -32.68 -4.85
N TYR A 399 -32.39 -32.28 -3.57
CA TYR A 399 -31.63 -32.87 -2.48
C TYR A 399 -31.81 -34.40 -2.41
N SER A 400 -33.05 -34.89 -2.56
CA SER A 400 -33.35 -36.33 -2.55
C SER A 400 -32.65 -37.08 -3.68
N GLN A 401 -32.59 -36.48 -4.88
CA GLN A 401 -31.91 -37.03 -6.05
C GLN A 401 -30.39 -37.05 -5.85
N ILE A 402 -29.81 -35.96 -5.31
CA ILE A 402 -28.37 -35.88 -5.00
C ILE A 402 -28.02 -36.97 -3.98
N LYS A 403 -28.78 -37.05 -2.89
CA LYS A 403 -28.55 -38.03 -1.83
C LYS A 403 -28.58 -39.45 -2.39
N ALA A 404 -29.64 -39.81 -3.13
CA ALA A 404 -29.78 -41.12 -3.76
C ALA A 404 -28.62 -41.45 -4.72
N LYS A 405 -28.30 -40.52 -5.63
CA LYS A 405 -27.26 -40.71 -6.66
C LYS A 405 -25.86 -40.88 -6.06
N TYR A 406 -25.56 -40.18 -4.97
CA TYR A 406 -24.22 -40.15 -4.37
C TYR A 406 -24.11 -40.90 -3.03
N MET A 407 -25.10 -41.75 -2.68
CA MET A 407 -25.12 -42.54 -1.44
C MET A 407 -23.82 -43.29 -1.16
N ASN A 408 -23.22 -43.92 -2.19
CA ASN A 408 -21.98 -44.69 -2.04
C ASN A 408 -20.80 -43.79 -1.66
N LEU A 409 -20.70 -42.60 -2.26
CA LEU A 409 -19.66 -41.62 -1.93
C LEU A 409 -19.86 -41.06 -0.53
N ILE A 410 -21.11 -40.77 -0.14
CA ILE A 410 -21.48 -40.33 1.21
C ILE A 410 -21.09 -41.40 2.24
N LYS A 411 -21.42 -42.67 2.00
CA LYS A 411 -21.05 -43.80 2.90
C LYS A 411 -19.54 -43.93 3.04
N ARG A 412 -18.80 -43.86 1.93
CA ARG A 412 -17.32 -43.91 1.95
C ARG A 412 -16.73 -42.75 2.74
N MET A 413 -17.24 -41.53 2.51
CA MET A 413 -16.82 -40.34 3.23
C MET A 413 -17.11 -40.51 4.73
N ARG A 414 -18.33 -40.91 5.10
CA ARG A 414 -18.72 -41.19 6.49
C ARG A 414 -17.82 -42.23 7.16
N SER A 415 -17.40 -43.29 6.44
CA SER A 415 -16.47 -44.31 6.96
C SER A 415 -15.09 -43.73 7.26
N ILE A 416 -14.55 -42.86 6.40
CA ILE A 416 -13.28 -42.16 6.66
C ILE A 416 -13.37 -41.33 7.94
N PHE A 417 -14.55 -40.76 8.21
CA PHE A 417 -14.80 -39.98 9.42
C PHE A 417 -15.17 -40.84 10.64
N ALA A 418 -15.66 -42.07 10.48
CA ALA A 418 -16.08 -42.93 11.58
C ALA A 418 -14.97 -43.20 12.62
N ASP A 419 -13.73 -43.31 12.15
CA ASP A 419 -12.54 -43.53 12.99
C ASP A 419 -12.13 -42.28 13.80
N LEU A 420 -12.70 -41.12 13.47
CA LEU A 420 -12.42 -39.83 14.09
C LEU A 420 -13.38 -39.48 15.24
N LYS A 421 -14.09 -40.48 15.78
CA LYS A 421 -14.96 -40.27 16.95
C LYS A 421 -14.15 -39.70 18.11
N ASN A 422 -14.51 -38.48 18.49
CA ASN A 422 -13.97 -37.76 19.63
C ASN A 422 -14.31 -38.49 20.94
N LYS A 423 -13.46 -39.44 21.35
CA LYS A 423 -13.63 -40.15 22.62
C LYS A 423 -13.09 -39.25 23.72
N ALA A 424 -13.94 -38.90 24.68
CA ALA A 424 -13.47 -38.34 25.94
C ALA A 424 -12.42 -39.31 26.51
N GLY A 425 -11.23 -38.79 26.78
CA GLY A 425 -10.06 -39.61 27.09
C GLY A 425 -9.12 -38.92 28.05
N ILE A 426 -8.18 -39.70 28.58
CA ILE A 426 -7.08 -39.20 29.40
C ILE A 426 -5.83 -39.36 28.56
N ASP A 427 -5.29 -38.24 28.06
CA ASP A 427 -3.93 -38.24 27.55
C ASP A 427 -3.00 -38.38 28.77
N SER A 428 -2.09 -39.34 28.70
CA SER A 428 -1.31 -39.82 29.84
C SER A 428 0.19 -39.62 29.69
N TYR A 429 0.61 -38.95 28.61
CA TYR A 429 2.00 -38.72 28.25
C TYR A 429 2.28 -37.23 28.02
N GLN A 430 2.00 -36.42 29.04
CA GLN A 430 2.15 -34.96 29.00
C GLN A 430 3.33 -34.47 29.83
N LYS A 431 3.90 -33.32 29.43
CA LYS A 431 5.00 -32.64 30.16
C LYS A 431 4.52 -31.88 31.40
N LYS A 432 3.24 -31.50 31.47
CA LYS A 432 2.62 -30.76 32.58
C LYS A 432 1.18 -31.22 32.77
N GLY A 433 0.67 -31.25 34.01
CA GLY A 433 -0.71 -31.66 34.31
C GLY A 433 -0.85 -32.42 35.63
N LYS A 434 -1.87 -33.28 35.74
CA LYS A 434 -2.07 -34.14 36.92
C LYS A 434 -1.19 -35.38 36.80
N LEU A 435 -0.38 -35.73 37.80
CA LEU A 435 0.51 -36.90 37.72
C LEU A 435 -0.30 -38.18 37.45
N ASN A 436 0.15 -38.98 36.48
CA ASN A 436 -0.49 -40.25 36.15
C ASN A 436 -0.23 -41.28 37.27
N SER A 437 -1.30 -41.80 37.88
CA SER A 437 -1.20 -42.76 38.99
C SER A 437 -0.48 -44.06 38.63
N LYS A 438 -0.43 -44.43 37.35
CA LYS A 438 0.34 -45.59 36.87
C LYS A 438 1.85 -45.38 36.94
N PHE A 439 2.33 -44.14 36.90
CA PHE A 439 3.75 -43.80 37.02
C PHE A 439 4.22 -43.67 38.47
N ILE A 440 3.29 -43.58 39.44
CA ILE A 440 3.62 -43.51 40.88
C ILE A 440 4.39 -44.77 41.33
N LYS A 441 4.08 -45.95 40.77
CA LYS A 441 4.79 -47.20 41.07
C LYS A 441 6.24 -47.24 40.56
N ALA A 442 6.63 -46.33 39.66
CA ALA A 442 7.99 -46.27 39.10
C ALA A 442 8.87 -45.17 39.74
N VAL A 443 8.32 -44.39 40.69
CA VAL A 443 9.06 -43.36 41.44
C VAL A 443 10.13 -43.96 42.36
N THR A 444 10.10 -45.27 42.60
CA THR A 444 11.14 -46.04 43.29
C THR A 444 12.32 -46.44 42.40
N SER A 445 12.30 -46.07 41.11
CA SER A 445 13.44 -46.22 40.20
C SER A 445 14.05 -44.85 39.93
N ASP A 446 15.38 -44.74 39.83
CA ASP A 446 16.11 -43.50 39.47
C ASP A 446 15.82 -43.00 38.03
N TYR A 447 14.77 -43.51 37.40
CA TYR A 447 14.37 -43.20 36.05
C TYR A 447 13.65 -41.85 35.97
N LYS A 448 14.28 -40.87 35.33
CA LYS A 448 13.69 -39.55 35.09
C LYS A 448 12.69 -39.58 33.92
N PHE A 449 11.40 -39.51 34.23
CA PHE A 449 10.35 -39.40 33.22
C PHE A 449 10.38 -38.05 32.51
N LYS A 450 10.41 -38.06 31.18
CA LYS A 450 10.28 -36.84 30.35
C LYS A 450 8.83 -36.36 30.23
N GLN A 451 7.84 -37.25 30.35
CA GLN A 451 6.40 -36.99 30.19
C GLN A 451 5.59 -37.98 31.07
N CYS A 452 5.12 -37.55 32.24
CA CYS A 452 4.42 -38.41 33.23
C CYS A 452 3.08 -37.84 33.72
N PHE A 453 2.64 -36.74 33.12
CA PHE A 453 1.40 -36.08 33.51
C PHE A 453 0.24 -36.50 32.60
N THR A 454 -0.97 -36.35 33.13
CA THR A 454 -2.24 -36.60 32.47
C THR A 454 -3.02 -35.31 32.30
N ARG A 455 -3.77 -35.24 31.19
CA ARG A 455 -4.73 -34.18 30.90
C ARG A 455 -6.05 -34.81 30.45
N LYS A 456 -7.17 -34.29 30.94
CA LYS A 456 -8.50 -34.62 30.40
C LYS A 456 -8.61 -34.03 28.99
N LEU A 457 -8.87 -34.87 28.00
CA LEU A 457 -9.24 -34.44 26.66
C LEU A 457 -10.70 -34.01 26.69
N LEU A 458 -10.94 -32.71 26.56
CA LEU A 458 -12.30 -32.17 26.40
C LEU A 458 -12.84 -32.58 25.03
N LYS A 459 -14.15 -32.85 24.98
CA LYS A 459 -14.86 -33.12 23.73
C LYS A 459 -14.88 -31.85 22.87
N LYS A 460 -13.88 -31.68 22.00
CA LYS A 460 -13.87 -30.62 20.98
C LYS A 460 -14.96 -30.85 19.92
N GLU A 461 -15.87 -29.89 19.72
CA GLU A 461 -16.83 -29.97 18.62
C GLU A 461 -16.24 -29.34 17.36
N LEU A 462 -16.19 -30.09 16.24
CA LEU A 462 -15.73 -29.54 14.98
C LEU A 462 -16.81 -28.62 14.41
N LYS A 463 -16.46 -27.36 14.16
CA LYS A 463 -17.35 -26.35 13.57
C LYS A 463 -16.77 -25.87 12.24
N LEU A 464 -17.58 -25.97 11.19
CA LEU A 464 -17.21 -25.59 9.82
C LEU A 464 -18.16 -24.51 9.32
N LEU A 465 -17.63 -23.36 8.93
CA LEU A 465 -18.33 -22.38 8.10
C LEU A 465 -18.05 -22.69 6.63
N VAL A 466 -19.10 -22.93 5.85
CA VAL A 466 -19.02 -23.11 4.39
C VAL A 466 -19.66 -21.92 3.70
N LEU A 467 -18.82 -21.15 3.00
CA LEU A 467 -19.18 -20.00 2.19
C LEU A 467 -19.19 -20.40 0.72
N VAL A 468 -20.30 -20.18 0.02
CA VAL A 468 -20.43 -20.53 -1.39
C VAL A 468 -20.80 -19.31 -2.22
N ASP A 469 -20.02 -19.06 -3.25
CA ASP A 469 -20.27 -18.04 -4.26
C ASP A 469 -21.53 -18.40 -5.06
N VAL A 470 -22.47 -17.45 -5.17
CA VAL A 470 -23.68 -17.58 -6.00
C VAL A 470 -23.84 -16.45 -6.99
N SER A 471 -22.71 -15.82 -7.36
CA SER A 471 -22.61 -14.81 -8.41
C SER A 471 -22.95 -15.38 -9.80
N GLY A 472 -23.01 -14.50 -10.80
CA GLY A 472 -23.43 -14.86 -12.15
C GLY A 472 -22.52 -15.87 -12.84
N SER A 473 -21.21 -15.86 -12.55
CA SER A 473 -20.23 -16.77 -13.15
C SER A 473 -20.44 -18.23 -12.74
N MET A 474 -21.01 -18.44 -11.55
CA MET A 474 -21.33 -19.77 -11.01
C MET A 474 -22.51 -20.46 -11.73
N ARG A 475 -23.27 -19.74 -12.56
CA ARG A 475 -24.51 -20.25 -13.18
C ARG A 475 -24.26 -21.49 -14.04
N GLY A 476 -25.15 -22.48 -13.94
CA GLY A 476 -25.08 -23.72 -14.70
C GLY A 476 -24.38 -24.85 -13.95
N THR A 477 -23.40 -25.50 -14.58
CA THR A 477 -22.75 -26.70 -14.03
C THR A 477 -21.95 -26.42 -12.76
N LYS A 478 -21.36 -25.22 -12.60
CA LYS A 478 -20.52 -24.91 -11.44
C LYS A 478 -21.32 -24.86 -10.14
N ILE A 479 -22.44 -24.15 -10.12
CA ILE A 479 -23.34 -24.10 -8.97
C ILE A 479 -23.95 -25.47 -8.66
N GLN A 480 -24.21 -26.29 -9.68
CA GLN A 480 -24.64 -27.67 -9.51
C GLN A 480 -23.59 -28.52 -8.78
N VAL A 481 -22.33 -28.45 -9.22
CA VAL A 481 -21.23 -29.17 -8.57
C VAL A 481 -21.02 -28.68 -7.13
N ALA A 482 -21.13 -27.38 -6.87
CA ALA A 482 -21.07 -26.81 -5.52
C ALA A 482 -22.20 -27.35 -4.61
N LYS A 483 -23.45 -27.36 -5.10
CA LYS A 483 -24.62 -27.92 -4.41
C LYS A 483 -24.43 -29.41 -4.09
N ILE A 484 -24.00 -30.20 -5.07
CA ILE A 484 -23.74 -31.64 -4.90
C ILE A 484 -22.68 -31.88 -3.82
N ALA A 485 -21.55 -31.16 -3.89
CA ALA A 485 -20.46 -31.32 -2.94
C ALA A 485 -20.87 -30.94 -1.51
N LEU A 486 -21.67 -29.88 -1.36
CA LEU A 486 -22.22 -29.43 -0.08
C LEU A 486 -23.14 -30.49 0.55
N VAL A 487 -24.07 -31.07 -0.23
CA VAL A 487 -24.95 -32.14 0.25
C VAL A 487 -24.14 -33.36 0.69
N ILE A 488 -23.14 -33.76 -0.10
CA ILE A 488 -22.25 -34.89 0.25
C ILE A 488 -21.53 -34.61 1.57
N LEU A 489 -20.97 -33.41 1.75
CA LEU A 489 -20.28 -33.00 2.96
C LEU A 489 -21.20 -33.05 4.19
N CYS A 490 -22.38 -32.44 4.11
CA CYS A 490 -23.34 -32.40 5.21
C CYS A 490 -23.82 -33.79 5.62
N GLU A 491 -24.16 -34.64 4.65
CA GLU A 491 -24.60 -36.01 4.93
C GLU A 491 -23.49 -36.90 5.51
N ALA A 492 -22.24 -36.65 5.12
CA ALA A 492 -21.11 -37.40 5.62
C ALA A 492 -20.71 -37.00 7.05
N LEU A 493 -20.82 -35.70 7.38
CA LEU A 493 -20.35 -35.13 8.65
C LEU A 493 -21.45 -34.85 9.68
N GLN A 494 -22.70 -35.18 9.39
CA GLN A 494 -23.88 -34.88 10.21
C GLN A 494 -23.71 -35.20 11.72
N ALA A 495 -23.00 -36.29 12.06
CA ALA A 495 -22.80 -36.72 13.45
C ALA A 495 -21.51 -36.21 14.10
N MET A 496 -20.64 -35.51 13.36
CA MET A 496 -19.27 -35.20 13.78
C MET A 496 -18.92 -33.73 13.75
N ALA A 497 -19.57 -32.96 12.88
CA ALA A 497 -19.33 -31.53 12.74
C ALA A 497 -20.63 -30.74 12.74
N LYS A 498 -20.60 -29.58 13.38
CA LYS A 498 -21.62 -28.54 13.19
C LYS A 498 -21.22 -27.71 11.98
N ILE A 499 -22.09 -27.68 10.98
CA ILE A 499 -21.82 -26.99 9.71
C ILE A 499 -22.77 -25.80 9.57
N ARG A 500 -22.23 -24.60 9.38
CA ARG A 500 -22.98 -23.41 8.97
C ARG A 500 -22.77 -23.17 7.48
N ILE A 501 -23.84 -22.90 6.75
CA ILE A 501 -23.82 -22.70 5.29
C ILE A 501 -24.33 -21.31 4.97
N VAL A 502 -23.49 -20.51 4.32
CA VAL A 502 -23.82 -19.17 3.88
C VAL A 502 -23.46 -19.02 2.40
N LEU A 503 -24.39 -18.48 1.62
CA LEU A 503 -24.15 -18.10 0.23
C LEU A 503 -23.78 -16.62 0.18
N PHE A 504 -22.89 -16.24 -0.71
CA PHE A 504 -22.52 -14.84 -0.90
C PHE A 504 -22.61 -14.41 -2.36
N THR A 505 -23.06 -13.19 -2.56
CA THR A 505 -23.15 -12.48 -3.85
C THR A 505 -23.32 -10.99 -3.56
N GLY A 506 -23.55 -10.18 -4.57
CA GLY A 506 -23.97 -8.80 -4.38
C GLY A 506 -24.04 -8.01 -5.68
N THR A 507 -24.06 -6.70 -5.49
CA THR A 507 -23.86 -5.66 -6.51
C THR A 507 -22.90 -4.63 -5.93
N TYR A 508 -23.40 -3.49 -5.43
CA TYR A 508 -22.56 -2.58 -4.67
C TYR A 508 -22.33 -3.08 -3.23
N ASN A 509 -23.39 -3.56 -2.58
CA ASN A 509 -23.33 -4.11 -1.22
C ASN A 509 -23.25 -5.63 -1.27
N ALA A 510 -22.65 -6.24 -0.24
CA ALA A 510 -22.62 -7.69 -0.12
C ALA A 510 -23.95 -8.23 0.42
N LEU A 511 -24.35 -9.39 -0.07
CA LEU A 511 -25.53 -10.13 0.36
C LEU A 511 -25.10 -11.51 0.84
N ASN A 512 -25.25 -11.75 2.14
CA ASN A 512 -25.01 -13.04 2.77
C ASN A 512 -26.36 -13.74 3.04
N ILE A 513 -26.54 -14.91 2.43
CA ILE A 513 -27.78 -15.69 2.48
C ILE A 513 -27.55 -16.94 3.31
N LEU A 514 -28.11 -17.00 4.51
CA LEU A 514 -28.04 -18.16 5.38
C LEU A 514 -28.93 -19.29 4.83
N VAL A 515 -28.34 -20.48 4.65
CA VAL A 515 -29.06 -21.70 4.24
C VAL A 515 -29.28 -22.63 5.44
N LYS A 516 -28.30 -22.68 6.35
CA LYS A 516 -28.30 -23.53 7.53
C LYS A 516 -27.35 -22.96 8.59
N ASP A 517 -27.79 -22.84 9.83
CA ASP A 517 -26.93 -22.48 10.97
C ASP A 517 -26.27 -23.71 11.63
N PHE A 518 -25.29 -23.50 12.52
CA PHE A 518 -24.51 -24.55 13.18
C PHE A 518 -25.37 -25.61 13.87
N ASP A 519 -26.36 -25.18 14.64
CA ASP A 519 -27.22 -26.04 15.47
C ASP A 519 -28.52 -26.46 14.74
N GLU A 520 -28.72 -26.04 13.49
CA GLU A 520 -29.86 -26.44 12.67
C GLU A 520 -29.58 -27.77 11.94
N THR A 521 -30.60 -28.59 11.70
CA THR A 521 -30.49 -29.72 10.77
C THR A 521 -30.63 -29.24 9.33
N LEU A 522 -30.01 -29.95 8.38
CA LEU A 522 -30.17 -29.62 6.96
C LEU A 522 -31.63 -29.84 6.52
N ILE A 523 -32.31 -28.79 6.09
CA ILE A 523 -33.70 -28.85 5.63
C ILE A 523 -33.72 -29.05 4.11
N PRO A 524 -34.28 -30.14 3.56
CA PRO A 524 -34.26 -30.40 2.12
C PRO A 524 -34.81 -29.24 1.28
N ARG A 525 -35.92 -28.62 1.71
CA ARG A 525 -36.55 -27.50 1.00
C ARG A 525 -35.65 -26.27 0.86
N THR A 526 -34.75 -26.00 1.81
CA THR A 526 -33.82 -24.86 1.70
C THR A 526 -32.70 -25.17 0.70
N ILE A 527 -32.22 -26.42 0.68
CA ILE A 527 -31.24 -26.89 -0.31
C ILE A 527 -31.85 -26.98 -1.71
N ASP A 528 -33.12 -27.31 -1.85
CA ASP A 528 -33.76 -27.34 -3.16
C ASP A 528 -33.84 -25.94 -3.80
N LYS A 529 -33.88 -24.87 -2.99
CA LYS A 529 -33.76 -23.48 -3.46
C LYS A 529 -32.33 -23.08 -3.85
N PHE A 530 -31.32 -23.87 -3.51
CA PHE A 530 -29.92 -23.55 -3.75
C PHE A 530 -29.64 -23.38 -5.24
N GLY A 531 -29.07 -22.24 -5.60
CA GLY A 531 -28.72 -21.85 -6.96
C GLY A 531 -28.14 -20.44 -7.00
N CYS A 532 -27.98 -19.87 -8.19
CA CYS A 532 -27.55 -18.47 -8.32
C CYS A 532 -28.68 -17.52 -7.89
N HIS A 533 -28.31 -16.35 -7.39
CA HIS A 533 -29.30 -15.33 -7.06
C HIS A 533 -29.88 -14.70 -8.35
N ALA A 534 -31.18 -14.35 -8.34
CA ALA A 534 -31.87 -13.90 -9.54
C ALA A 534 -31.52 -12.45 -9.96
N LYS A 535 -31.19 -11.58 -8.99
CA LYS A 535 -30.95 -10.14 -9.21
C LYS A 535 -29.48 -9.76 -9.02
N GLU A 536 -28.94 -10.03 -7.84
CA GLU A 536 -27.50 -9.90 -7.53
C GLU A 536 -26.66 -10.97 -8.25
N SER A 537 -25.53 -10.58 -8.85
CA SER A 537 -24.71 -11.49 -9.66
C SER A 537 -23.21 -11.21 -9.59
N GLU A 538 -22.74 -10.43 -8.63
CA GLU A 538 -21.34 -10.01 -8.52
C GLU A 538 -20.62 -10.67 -7.33
N ASN A 539 -19.30 -10.78 -7.40
CA ASN A 539 -18.50 -11.45 -6.38
C ASN A 539 -17.87 -10.43 -5.42
N ILE A 540 -18.38 -10.38 -4.19
CA ILE A 540 -17.91 -9.55 -3.07
C ILE A 540 -17.40 -10.43 -1.91
N ASP A 541 -16.61 -11.45 -2.27
CA ASP A 541 -16.08 -12.48 -1.37
C ASP A 541 -15.35 -11.94 -0.13
N GLY A 542 -14.35 -11.07 -0.26
CA GLY A 542 -13.54 -10.59 0.87
C GLY A 542 -14.38 -9.98 1.99
N LEU A 543 -15.30 -9.09 1.64
CA LEU A 543 -16.21 -8.47 2.59
C LEU A 543 -17.15 -9.50 3.25
N SER A 544 -17.71 -10.41 2.43
CA SER A 544 -18.64 -11.45 2.86
C SER A 544 -17.99 -12.46 3.82
N ILE A 545 -16.77 -12.92 3.47
CA ILE A 545 -15.96 -13.86 4.26
C ILE A 545 -15.59 -13.22 5.60
N LYS A 546 -15.11 -11.98 5.60
CA LYS A 546 -14.74 -11.26 6.82
C LYS A 546 -15.92 -11.08 7.77
N HIS A 547 -17.09 -10.78 7.25
CA HIS A 547 -18.29 -10.61 8.06
C HIS A 547 -18.76 -11.89 8.72
N GLU A 548 -18.82 -13.01 7.99
CA GLU A 548 -19.16 -14.29 8.63
C GLU A 548 -18.07 -14.75 9.59
N ALA A 549 -16.78 -14.53 9.27
CA ALA A 549 -15.67 -14.87 10.15
C ALA A 549 -15.73 -14.14 11.49
N ASN A 550 -16.16 -12.87 11.52
CA ASN A 550 -16.31 -12.11 12.75
C ASN A 550 -17.43 -12.65 13.67
N LYS A 551 -18.30 -13.55 13.18
CA LYS A 551 -19.33 -14.23 13.97
C LYS A 551 -18.84 -15.56 14.56
N LEU A 552 -17.60 -15.98 14.24
CA LEU A 552 -17.02 -17.26 14.64
C LEU A 552 -16.20 -17.16 15.93
N ASN A 553 -15.98 -18.29 16.59
CA ASN A 553 -15.08 -18.43 17.74
C ASN A 553 -13.72 -19.01 17.32
N ASP A 554 -12.70 -18.82 18.17
CA ASP A 554 -11.35 -19.36 17.93
C ASP A 554 -11.37 -20.88 17.70
N GLY A 555 -10.65 -21.33 16.67
CA GLY A 555 -10.52 -22.75 16.30
C GLY A 555 -11.58 -23.29 15.34
N GLU A 556 -12.50 -22.45 14.87
CA GLU A 556 -13.46 -22.79 13.82
C GLU A 556 -12.80 -22.70 12.41
N PHE A 557 -13.20 -23.58 11.48
CA PHE A 557 -12.62 -23.63 10.13
C PHE A 557 -13.55 -22.99 9.10
N ILE A 558 -12.96 -22.35 8.09
CA ILE A 558 -13.70 -21.68 7.01
C ILE A 558 -13.37 -22.36 5.68
N ILE A 559 -14.41 -22.76 4.95
CA ILE A 559 -14.34 -23.28 3.60
C ILE A 559 -14.99 -22.26 2.66
N VAL A 560 -14.29 -21.88 1.60
CA VAL A 560 -14.81 -20.99 0.56
C VAL A 560 -14.89 -21.76 -0.76
N ILE A 561 -16.03 -21.70 -1.46
CA ILE A 561 -16.22 -22.29 -2.78
C ILE A 561 -16.59 -21.17 -3.75
N SER A 562 -15.77 -20.91 -4.76
CA SER A 562 -15.97 -19.84 -5.76
C SER A 562 -15.35 -20.21 -7.11
N ASP A 563 -15.76 -19.57 -8.19
CA ASP A 563 -15.21 -19.79 -9.54
C ASP A 563 -14.48 -18.58 -10.13
N GLY A 564 -14.31 -17.49 -9.37
CA GLY A 564 -13.93 -16.21 -9.96
C GLY A 564 -13.10 -15.31 -9.06
N GLN A 565 -12.54 -14.27 -9.70
CA GLN A 565 -11.90 -13.16 -8.99
C GLN A 565 -12.97 -12.25 -8.35
N PRO A 566 -12.64 -11.59 -7.23
CA PRO A 566 -13.46 -10.52 -6.68
C PRO A 566 -13.71 -9.44 -7.73
N ALA A 567 -14.98 -9.16 -8.03
CA ALA A 567 -15.37 -8.20 -9.04
C ALA A 567 -16.81 -7.73 -8.79
N ALA A 568 -16.97 -6.43 -8.52
CA ALA A 568 -18.27 -5.83 -8.31
C ALA A 568 -18.32 -4.32 -8.65
N GLN A 569 -19.52 -3.78 -8.79
CA GLN A 569 -19.81 -2.37 -9.07
C GLN A 569 -19.09 -1.44 -8.11
N GLY A 570 -18.79 -0.22 -8.55
CA GLY A 570 -18.04 0.73 -7.74
C GLY A 570 -16.54 0.41 -7.64
N GLY A 571 -16.03 -0.44 -8.53
CA GLY A 571 -14.59 -0.71 -8.65
C GLY A 571 -14.04 -1.71 -7.64
N TYR A 572 -14.90 -2.50 -6.97
CA TYR A 572 -14.42 -3.55 -6.07
C TYR A 572 -13.73 -4.64 -6.87
N ASN A 573 -12.51 -4.95 -6.47
CA ASN A 573 -11.65 -5.88 -7.16
C ASN A 573 -10.78 -6.68 -6.19
N LEU A 574 -9.85 -7.45 -6.74
CA LEU A 574 -8.91 -8.27 -5.98
C LEU A 574 -8.19 -7.51 -4.85
N ASN A 575 -7.76 -6.27 -5.10
CA ASN A 575 -7.04 -5.47 -4.10
C ASN A 575 -7.93 -5.15 -2.89
N ASP A 576 -9.26 -5.11 -3.09
CA ASP A 576 -10.25 -4.93 -2.03
C ASP A 576 -10.44 -6.17 -1.18
N ALA A 577 -10.53 -7.33 -1.81
CA ALA A 577 -10.75 -8.59 -1.11
C ALA A 577 -9.53 -9.08 -0.33
N ILE A 578 -8.30 -8.88 -0.84
CA ILE A 578 -7.09 -9.48 -0.25
C ILE A 578 -6.94 -9.11 1.24
N PRO A 579 -7.01 -7.84 1.67
CA PRO A 579 -6.80 -7.51 3.09
C PRO A 579 -7.89 -8.06 4.00
N ASP A 580 -9.13 -8.14 3.51
CA ASP A 580 -10.22 -8.70 4.29
C ASP A 580 -10.02 -10.21 4.48
N ILE A 581 -9.61 -10.93 3.44
CA ILE A 581 -9.29 -12.36 3.54
C ILE A 581 -8.04 -12.58 4.38
N HIS A 582 -7.01 -11.75 4.25
CA HIS A 582 -5.80 -11.83 5.08
C HIS A 582 -6.10 -11.55 6.54
N PHE A 583 -7.01 -10.62 6.84
CA PHE A 583 -7.49 -10.38 8.20
C PHE A 583 -8.12 -11.65 8.78
N VAL A 584 -8.98 -12.33 8.01
CA VAL A 584 -9.60 -13.59 8.45
C VAL A 584 -8.55 -14.69 8.63
N ARG A 585 -7.60 -14.83 7.71
CA ARG A 585 -6.55 -15.86 7.75
C ARG A 585 -5.58 -15.72 8.92
N LYS A 586 -5.49 -14.54 9.54
CA LYS A 586 -4.71 -14.35 10.77
C LYS A 586 -5.35 -15.05 11.98
N ASN A 587 -6.67 -15.18 11.99
CA ASN A 587 -7.43 -15.69 13.13
C ASN A 587 -8.01 -17.09 12.85
N PHE A 588 -8.30 -17.40 11.59
CA PHE A 588 -8.98 -18.62 11.16
C PHE A 588 -8.23 -19.34 10.06
N LYS A 589 -8.37 -20.67 10.03
CA LYS A 589 -7.91 -21.48 8.91
C LYS A 589 -8.94 -21.40 7.78
N VAL A 590 -8.56 -20.75 6.69
CA VAL A 590 -9.42 -20.55 5.50
C VAL A 590 -8.91 -21.42 4.36
N PHE A 591 -9.80 -22.24 3.80
CA PHE A 591 -9.49 -23.11 2.69
C PHE A 591 -10.42 -22.86 1.50
N ALA A 592 -9.85 -22.56 0.34
CA ALA A 592 -10.61 -22.22 -0.84
C ALA A 592 -10.65 -23.34 -1.88
N PHE A 593 -11.82 -23.61 -2.45
CA PHE A 593 -12.00 -24.45 -3.62
C PHE A 593 -12.36 -23.57 -4.80
N SER A 594 -11.46 -23.48 -5.78
CA SER A 594 -11.70 -22.73 -7.00
C SER A 594 -12.25 -23.65 -8.09
N ILE A 595 -13.40 -23.32 -8.67
CA ILE A 595 -14.07 -24.11 -9.70
C ILE A 595 -13.70 -23.57 -11.09
N ASP A 596 -13.06 -24.40 -11.92
CA ASP A 596 -12.65 -24.10 -13.31
C ASP A 596 -11.79 -22.83 -13.49
N SER A 597 -11.27 -22.25 -12.40
CA SER A 597 -10.54 -20.98 -12.41
C SER A 597 -9.23 -21.11 -11.64
N GLN A 598 -8.15 -20.64 -12.26
CA GLN A 598 -6.82 -20.66 -11.67
C GLN A 598 -6.10 -19.36 -12.01
N GLY A 599 -5.33 -18.83 -11.05
CA GLY A 599 -4.43 -17.72 -11.30
C GLY A 599 -3.68 -17.29 -10.04
N ASP A 600 -2.69 -16.42 -10.22
CA ASP A 600 -1.85 -15.93 -9.12
C ASP A 600 -2.64 -15.22 -8.02
N TYR A 601 -3.83 -14.71 -8.34
CA TYR A 601 -4.72 -14.08 -7.37
C TYR A 601 -5.15 -15.02 -6.23
N LEU A 602 -5.29 -16.32 -6.51
CA LEU A 602 -5.65 -17.32 -5.49
C LEU A 602 -4.52 -17.45 -4.46
N ASN A 603 -3.26 -17.46 -4.93
CA ASN A 603 -2.09 -17.42 -4.04
C ASN A 603 -2.05 -16.11 -3.25
N LYS A 604 -2.44 -14.99 -3.86
CA LYS A 604 -2.52 -13.70 -3.16
C LYS A 604 -3.58 -13.70 -2.07
N MET A 605 -4.75 -14.29 -2.28
CA MET A 605 -5.84 -14.31 -1.29
C MET A 605 -5.63 -15.41 -0.22
N TYR A 606 -5.39 -16.64 -0.66
CA TYR A 606 -5.43 -17.84 0.17
C TYR A 606 -4.04 -18.48 0.39
N GLY A 607 -2.96 -17.95 -0.16
CA GLY A 607 -1.63 -18.55 -0.02
C GLY A 607 -1.57 -19.94 -0.66
N ASN A 608 -1.14 -20.94 0.10
CA ASN A 608 -1.12 -22.34 -0.37
C ASN A 608 -2.41 -23.10 0.00
N ASP A 609 -3.37 -22.45 0.65
CA ASP A 609 -4.56 -23.07 1.23
C ASP A 609 -5.75 -23.07 0.24
N TRP A 610 -5.49 -23.41 -1.03
CA TRP A 610 -6.53 -23.52 -2.05
C TRP A 610 -6.35 -24.71 -2.98
N VAL A 611 -7.45 -25.18 -3.56
CA VAL A 611 -7.49 -26.35 -4.44
C VAL A 611 -8.29 -26.05 -5.70
N LEU A 612 -7.70 -26.32 -6.87
CA LEU A 612 -8.41 -26.27 -8.15
C LEU A 612 -9.35 -27.47 -8.30
N THR A 613 -10.57 -27.22 -8.76
CA THR A 613 -11.61 -28.24 -8.99
C THR A 613 -12.24 -28.05 -10.37
N SER A 614 -12.73 -29.13 -10.96
CA SER A 614 -13.31 -29.11 -12.31
C SER A 614 -14.83 -29.34 -12.28
N SER A 615 -15.61 -28.48 -12.92
CA SER A 615 -17.07 -28.67 -13.04
C SER A 615 -17.45 -29.74 -14.06
N LYS A 616 -16.51 -30.14 -14.94
CA LYS A 616 -16.71 -31.22 -15.94
C LYS A 616 -17.01 -32.57 -15.27
N ASN A 617 -16.53 -32.77 -14.04
CA ASN A 617 -16.80 -33.96 -13.24
C ASN A 617 -17.56 -33.58 -11.98
N GLN A 618 -18.85 -33.96 -11.93
CA GLN A 618 -19.76 -33.64 -10.82
C GLN A 618 -19.27 -34.10 -9.44
N THR A 619 -18.32 -35.04 -9.38
CA THR A 619 -17.78 -35.56 -8.11
C THR A 619 -16.40 -35.02 -7.75
N ASP A 620 -15.72 -34.25 -8.61
CA ASP A 620 -14.34 -33.83 -8.38
C ASP A 620 -14.20 -32.93 -7.14
N LEU A 621 -15.07 -31.91 -7.03
CA LEU A 621 -15.13 -31.04 -5.85
C LEU A 621 -15.38 -31.85 -4.57
N GLY A 622 -16.42 -32.69 -4.56
CA GLY A 622 -16.73 -33.55 -3.40
C GLY A 622 -15.57 -34.46 -3.01
N LYS A 623 -14.88 -35.08 -3.98
CA LYS A 623 -13.69 -35.93 -3.73
C LYS A 623 -12.49 -35.13 -3.19
N LYS A 624 -12.26 -33.92 -3.67
CA LYS A 624 -11.19 -33.04 -3.18
C LYS A 624 -11.49 -32.49 -1.79
N MET A 625 -12.76 -32.21 -1.49
CA MET A 625 -13.21 -31.86 -0.14
C MET A 625 -12.96 -33.00 0.88
N ILE A 626 -12.98 -34.27 0.46
CA ILE A 626 -12.61 -35.41 1.33
C ILE A 626 -11.15 -35.32 1.76
N LYS A 627 -10.22 -35.09 0.83
CA LYS A 627 -8.78 -34.94 1.15
C LYS A 627 -8.54 -33.76 2.09
N PHE A 628 -9.27 -32.67 1.89
CA PHE A 628 -9.22 -31.52 2.76
C PHE A 628 -9.70 -31.82 4.19
N CYS A 629 -10.84 -32.49 4.33
CA CYS A 629 -11.35 -32.88 5.63
C CYS A 629 -10.42 -33.89 6.35
N GLN A 630 -9.63 -34.69 5.62
CA GLN A 630 -8.54 -35.51 6.20
C GLN A 630 -7.38 -34.66 6.77
N ILE A 631 -7.15 -33.45 6.25
CA ILE A 631 -6.16 -32.51 6.77
C ILE A 631 -6.71 -31.83 8.03
N ILE A 632 -7.94 -31.29 7.98
CA ILE A 632 -8.63 -30.69 9.15
C ILE A 632 -8.58 -31.65 10.33
N THR A 633 -8.86 -32.92 10.08
CA THR A 633 -8.97 -33.91 11.16
C THR A 633 -7.61 -34.21 11.80
N ARG A 634 -6.52 -34.23 11.03
CA ARG A 634 -5.17 -34.30 11.61
C ARG A 634 -4.85 -33.06 12.46
N GLU A 635 -5.21 -31.86 12.00
CA GLU A 635 -4.95 -30.62 12.73
C GLU A 635 -5.84 -30.42 13.96
N PHE A 636 -7.07 -30.95 13.96
CA PHE A 636 -8.02 -30.79 15.06
C PHE A 636 -7.73 -31.75 16.23
N PHE A 637 -7.24 -32.95 15.91
CA PHE A 637 -6.95 -34.03 16.87
C PHE A 637 -5.46 -34.20 17.21
N GLY A 638 -4.53 -33.74 16.37
CA GLY A 638 -3.10 -33.61 16.72
C GLY A 638 -2.87 -32.45 17.66
#